data_AF-A0A8S3YLE0-F1
#
_entry.id   AF-A0A8S3YLE0-F1
#
_cell.length_a   1.000
_cell.length_b   1.000
_cell.length_c   1.000
_cell.angle_alpha   90.00
_cell.angle_beta   90.00
_cell.angle_gamma   90.00
#
_symmetry.space_group_name_H-M   'P 1'
#
loop_
_entity.id
_entity.type
_entity.pdbx_description
1 polymer ?
#
loop_
_entity_poly.entity_id
_entity_poly.type
_entity_poly.pdbx_seq_one_letter_code
_entity_poly.pdbx_strand_id
1 'polypeptide(L)'
;MASGRHPHVLNKFAIVLLIHYLLAVIASARDIDTSKYHSYSELMALFTELNQQFPTLTKLHHVGRSVDNRSLLAIQISDNVDKVEPGEPFFKYIGNMHGNEAVGREILIYLAQYLLFNYDEDPSVKKVVDSTNIFIMPSMNPDGFERAKLGDCVGTEGRPNANGVDLNRNFPDQFGGSQGDIQPETAAIIEWIKANPFVLSANLHGGSVVASYPFDDSASHQMTGRYSLAPDDDVFRLLAHTYASKHKTMASGQNCGEPFPEGITNGGHWYDVPGGMEDYNYLHSNCLEITVELSCCKYPPVEQLPQEWENNREALLTYIDLVHIGIKGFVIDSQTGQGISSAVISVDGINHNVTSAAFGDYFRLLVPGVYTVRAAADGYDGDVEEGITVRGGHGSQVNFTLTKRSAGLRQSDMDMTAGDVTTPSFITDGNEADWSAKHDFDIKENMQGGKYLTAENITRVLDKLARTNPSIAQFEMLPNTSIPVLHLSKDLDAKNNLNTVHKDDRPHVLLVGNLNGDSPVGQEMLVRLARHLITGYNHEEPVTAAILSTVHVHILPQFNIHGAAAAVPGDCTGLMYAGSKFNTLVRHEDVTVSALSDLVSQHKFDLIVDVEGGGKFIVIPRSVSISSRASDASELTDDEDVLQDLSASFAAAMSDIYMKGACPVSPFSGVVHGVELGSEALEVTDPWYYQYHTLMMSTFIACCKFPPPAELPHVWMLSLHSFLNILTRSRQGIQGQVENETGGIIESYTLQVDKKPLQEMTSPFFVLATHGKHTVTVEAAGYTRLTLSIEVKENSASVQDFVLKQDHKVLEYHDYDQMTRLLKNVSLLCPNIVKMTSLGKTALSSDIWMMHFGRNETRHVPPRIMFVGNVLGEEMTSREILLQLIVHLCDVYQRSIYPKEVLEKMHIYIIPAVNVDGARLARLGVCDEGSGHNNTRNVDLDTNFYDTEGYEKIQEQLETKAVKKALELSRSPIVVNVRSGSNTVAFFGAVDKDLANAFINGLPEKPSSFGCPGQK
;
A
#
# COMPACT_ATOMS: atom_id res chain seq x y z
N MET A 1 -46.50 29.30 -84.09
CA MET A 1 -45.94 28.10 -83.44
C MET A 1 -44.72 28.51 -82.64
N ALA A 2 -44.62 27.99 -81.41
CA ALA A 2 -43.48 28.00 -80.49
C ALA A 2 -42.92 29.36 -80.01
N SER A 3 -43.22 29.72 -78.75
CA SER A 3 -42.18 29.84 -77.72
C SER A 3 -42.83 29.93 -76.32
N GLY A 4 -42.81 28.81 -75.60
CA GLY A 4 -42.98 28.81 -74.15
C GLY A 4 -41.62 28.83 -73.49
N ARG A 5 -41.45 29.65 -72.46
CA ARG A 5 -40.46 29.42 -71.37
C ARG A 5 -40.97 30.12 -70.11
N HIS A 6 -41.27 29.28 -69.12
CA HIS A 6 -41.85 29.62 -67.81
C HIS A 6 -40.90 30.42 -66.91
N PRO A 7 -41.43 31.29 -66.02
CA PRO A 7 -40.66 32.02 -65.01
C PRO A 7 -40.28 31.18 -63.76
N HIS A 8 -40.44 29.86 -63.79
CA HIS A 8 -40.25 29.00 -62.60
C HIS A 8 -38.81 28.49 -62.35
N VAL A 9 -37.84 28.82 -63.21
CA VAL A 9 -36.47 28.28 -63.10
C VAL A 9 -35.53 29.20 -62.31
N LEU A 10 -35.69 30.52 -62.36
CA LEU A 10 -34.83 31.46 -61.62
C LEU A 10 -35.06 31.41 -60.10
N ASN A 11 -36.28 31.13 -59.63
CA ASN A 11 -36.58 31.11 -58.20
C ASN A 11 -36.07 29.83 -57.51
N LYS A 12 -35.99 28.70 -58.22
CA LYS A 12 -35.44 27.45 -57.68
C LYS A 12 -33.91 27.49 -57.54
N PHE A 13 -33.20 28.13 -58.46
CA PHE A 13 -31.75 28.31 -58.34
C PHE A 13 -31.37 29.27 -57.21
N ALA A 14 -32.12 30.36 -57.03
CA ALA A 14 -31.91 31.28 -55.92
C ALA A 14 -32.20 30.62 -54.56
N ILE A 15 -33.27 29.81 -54.45
CA ILE A 15 -33.58 29.06 -53.22
C ILE A 15 -32.54 27.96 -52.95
N VAL A 16 -32.07 27.25 -53.98
CA VAL A 16 -31.01 26.23 -53.81
C VAL A 16 -29.67 26.88 -53.44
N LEU A 17 -29.33 28.04 -54.00
CA LEU A 17 -28.16 28.83 -53.61
C LEU A 17 -28.32 29.41 -52.20
N LEU A 18 -29.52 29.85 -51.80
CA LEU A 18 -29.79 30.33 -50.45
C LEU A 18 -29.73 29.18 -49.44
N ILE A 19 -30.20 27.99 -49.81
CA ILE A 19 -30.11 26.76 -48.98
C ILE A 19 -28.68 26.26 -48.93
N HIS A 20 -27.92 26.29 -50.03
CA HIS A 20 -26.49 25.95 -50.01
C HIS A 20 -25.66 27.00 -49.28
N TYR A 21 -26.03 28.28 -49.36
CA TYR A 21 -25.40 29.35 -48.59
C TYR A 21 -25.78 29.26 -47.11
N LEU A 22 -27.04 28.97 -46.76
CA LEU A 22 -27.44 28.70 -45.38
C LEU A 22 -26.78 27.43 -44.85
N LEU A 23 -26.72 26.34 -45.63
CA LEU A 23 -26.03 25.11 -45.26
C LEU A 23 -24.52 25.31 -45.16
N ALA A 24 -23.91 26.14 -46.01
CA ALA A 24 -22.50 26.50 -45.92
C ALA A 24 -22.21 27.46 -44.75
N VAL A 25 -23.14 28.34 -44.39
CA VAL A 25 -23.06 29.21 -43.20
C VAL A 25 -23.29 28.40 -41.92
N ILE A 26 -24.17 27.40 -41.93
CA ILE A 26 -24.39 26.46 -40.83
C ILE A 26 -23.20 25.48 -40.70
N ALA A 27 -22.59 25.05 -41.82
CA ALA A 27 -21.37 24.25 -41.82
C ALA A 27 -20.12 25.07 -41.42
N SER A 28 -20.08 26.36 -41.75
CA SER A 28 -19.05 27.31 -41.33
C SER A 28 -19.13 27.69 -39.84
N ALA A 29 -20.20 27.31 -39.13
CA ALA A 29 -20.41 27.62 -37.72
C ALA A 29 -19.90 26.50 -36.77
N ARG A 30 -19.19 25.49 -37.28
CA ARG A 30 -18.69 24.33 -36.51
C ARG A 30 -17.16 24.26 -36.42
N ASP A 31 -16.46 25.39 -36.59
CA ASP A 31 -15.00 25.44 -36.42
C ASP A 31 -14.63 25.91 -35.00
N ILE A 32 -13.67 25.21 -34.39
CA ILE A 32 -13.12 25.55 -33.07
C ILE A 32 -12.22 26.79 -33.23
N ASP A 33 -12.60 27.91 -32.62
CA ASP A 33 -11.82 29.15 -32.66
C ASP A 33 -10.57 29.05 -31.76
N THR A 34 -9.42 28.79 -32.38
CA THR A 34 -8.10 28.74 -31.74
C THR A 34 -7.32 30.06 -31.87
N SER A 35 -7.98 31.13 -32.33
CA SER A 35 -7.33 32.42 -32.64
C SER A 35 -7.38 33.45 -31.51
N LYS A 36 -7.85 33.05 -30.32
CA LYS A 36 -7.91 33.89 -29.12
C LYS A 36 -7.97 33.06 -27.84
N TYR A 37 -7.67 33.72 -26.72
CA TYR A 37 -8.06 33.25 -25.38
C TYR A 37 -9.47 33.75 -25.04
N HIS A 38 -10.26 32.92 -24.36
CA HIS A 38 -11.61 33.25 -23.95
C HIS A 38 -11.61 33.89 -22.56
N SER A 39 -12.05 35.16 -22.46
CA SER A 39 -12.35 35.80 -21.17
C SER A 39 -13.42 35.01 -20.38
N TYR A 40 -13.56 35.27 -19.09
CA TYR A 40 -14.63 34.69 -18.27
C TYR A 40 -16.01 34.90 -18.92
N SER A 41 -16.32 36.11 -19.40
CA SER A 41 -17.59 36.39 -20.06
C SER A 41 -17.79 35.60 -21.35
N GLU A 42 -16.74 35.42 -22.15
CA GLU A 42 -16.82 34.65 -23.40
C GLU A 42 -16.95 33.16 -23.14
N LEU A 43 -16.23 32.61 -22.15
CA LEU A 43 -16.40 31.22 -21.72
C LEU A 43 -17.84 30.95 -21.27
N MET A 44 -18.40 31.80 -20.40
CA MET A 44 -19.78 31.68 -19.94
C MET A 44 -20.78 31.72 -21.11
N ALA A 45 -20.57 32.64 -22.06
CA ALA A 45 -21.41 32.78 -23.24
C ALA A 45 -21.31 31.53 -24.14
N LEU A 46 -20.10 31.06 -24.42
CA LEU A 46 -19.85 29.90 -25.25
C LEU A 46 -20.46 28.63 -24.66
N PHE A 47 -20.27 28.35 -23.37
CA PHE A 47 -20.84 27.17 -22.74
C PHE A 47 -22.38 27.26 -22.66
N THR A 48 -22.93 28.46 -22.46
CA THR A 48 -24.39 28.69 -22.56
C THR A 48 -24.90 28.40 -23.97
N GLU A 49 -24.18 28.84 -25.00
CA GLU A 49 -24.51 28.59 -26.40
C GLU A 49 -24.42 27.09 -26.73
N LEU A 50 -23.33 26.40 -26.37
CA LEU A 50 -23.20 24.96 -26.54
C LEU A 50 -24.34 24.21 -25.85
N ASN A 51 -24.72 24.62 -24.64
CA ASN A 51 -25.83 24.01 -23.92
C ASN A 51 -27.20 24.24 -24.59
N GLN A 52 -27.37 25.36 -25.30
CA GLN A 52 -28.57 25.62 -26.08
C GLN A 52 -28.58 24.87 -27.42
N GLN A 53 -27.41 24.66 -28.02
CA GLN A 53 -27.26 23.95 -29.29
C GLN A 53 -27.37 22.43 -29.12
N PHE A 54 -26.86 21.87 -28.02
CA PHE A 54 -26.81 20.43 -27.74
C PHE A 54 -27.53 20.04 -26.43
N PRO A 55 -28.77 20.49 -26.20
CA PRO A 55 -29.43 20.40 -24.89
C PRO A 55 -29.67 18.97 -24.39
N THR A 56 -29.66 17.97 -25.29
CA THR A 56 -29.79 16.56 -24.92
C THR A 56 -28.45 15.93 -24.52
N LEU A 57 -27.33 16.52 -24.95
CA LEU A 57 -25.99 16.01 -24.70
C LEU A 57 -25.25 16.77 -23.59
N THR A 58 -25.76 17.94 -23.18
CA THR A 58 -25.02 18.84 -22.30
C THR A 58 -25.85 19.35 -21.13
N LYS A 59 -25.18 19.55 -19.99
CA LYS A 59 -25.73 20.24 -18.83
C LYS A 59 -24.70 21.11 -18.15
N LEU A 60 -25.07 22.36 -17.84
CA LEU A 60 -24.20 23.30 -17.13
C LEU A 60 -24.31 23.15 -15.62
N HIS A 61 -23.17 23.14 -14.95
CA HIS A 61 -23.03 23.03 -13.50
C HIS A 61 -22.30 24.26 -12.96
N HIS A 62 -22.98 25.01 -12.10
CA HIS A 62 -22.39 26.11 -11.34
C HIS A 62 -21.90 25.56 -10.00
N VAL A 63 -20.67 25.07 -9.98
CA VAL A 63 -20.10 24.28 -8.86
C VAL A 63 -19.91 25.12 -7.60
N GLY A 64 -19.58 26.40 -7.77
CA GLY A 64 -19.41 27.34 -6.69
C GLY A 64 -19.07 28.72 -7.22
N ARG A 65 -18.53 29.58 -6.35
CA ARG A 65 -18.14 30.95 -6.70
C ARG A 65 -16.73 31.24 -6.21
N SER A 66 -15.96 31.94 -7.03
CA SER A 66 -14.65 32.47 -6.66
C SER A 66 -14.78 33.63 -5.67
N VAL A 67 -13.65 34.10 -5.14
CA VAL A 67 -13.60 35.27 -4.24
C VAL A 67 -14.20 36.53 -4.86
N ASP A 68 -13.90 36.83 -6.12
CA ASP A 68 -14.49 37.96 -6.87
C ASP A 68 -15.90 37.61 -7.42
N ASN A 69 -16.54 36.56 -6.90
CA ASN A 69 -17.91 36.17 -7.19
C ASN A 69 -18.16 35.69 -8.65
N ARG A 70 -17.13 35.17 -9.32
CA ARG A 70 -17.25 34.49 -10.63
C ARG A 70 -17.67 33.04 -10.42
N SER A 71 -18.49 32.51 -11.31
CA SER A 71 -18.95 31.11 -11.21
C SER A 71 -17.84 30.15 -11.63
N LEU A 72 -17.64 29.08 -10.85
CA LEU A 72 -16.86 27.93 -11.28
C LEU A 72 -17.77 27.08 -12.15
N LEU A 73 -17.65 27.25 -13.47
CA LEU A 73 -18.54 26.62 -14.45
C LEU A 73 -17.93 25.32 -14.98
N ALA A 74 -18.69 24.23 -14.86
CA ALA A 74 -18.41 22.98 -15.56
C ALA A 74 -19.52 22.66 -16.57
N ILE A 75 -19.17 22.01 -17.68
CA ILE A 75 -20.12 21.42 -18.62
C ILE A 75 -20.05 19.89 -18.50
N GLN A 76 -21.19 19.26 -18.25
CA GLN A 76 -21.37 17.82 -18.35
C GLN A 76 -21.71 17.49 -19.81
N ILE A 77 -21.08 16.45 -20.36
CA ILE A 77 -21.29 15.91 -21.71
C ILE A 77 -21.51 14.40 -21.59
N SER A 78 -22.67 13.91 -22.02
CA SER A 78 -23.06 12.49 -22.07
C SER A 78 -24.27 12.37 -23.00
N ASP A 79 -24.60 11.19 -23.51
CA ASP A 79 -25.83 10.97 -24.28
C ASP A 79 -27.12 11.08 -23.45
N ASN A 80 -27.01 11.10 -22.10
CA ASN A 80 -28.16 11.21 -21.20
C ASN A 80 -27.92 12.08 -19.94
N VAL A 81 -27.78 13.38 -20.11
CA VAL A 81 -27.48 14.34 -19.01
C VAL A 81 -28.62 14.59 -17.99
N ASP A 82 -29.83 14.14 -18.29
CA ASP A 82 -31.02 14.35 -17.44
C ASP A 82 -31.21 13.25 -16.39
N LYS A 83 -30.48 12.13 -16.51
CA LYS A 83 -30.60 10.98 -15.61
C LYS A 83 -29.22 10.46 -15.24
N VAL A 84 -29.11 9.91 -14.05
CA VAL A 84 -27.93 9.14 -13.67
C VAL A 84 -28.14 7.72 -14.20
N GLU A 85 -27.23 7.26 -15.06
CA GLU A 85 -27.26 5.91 -15.62
C GLU A 85 -26.36 4.97 -14.80
N PRO A 86 -26.92 3.95 -14.12
CA PRO A 86 -26.11 3.05 -13.30
C PRO A 86 -25.09 2.28 -14.14
N GLY A 87 -23.84 2.21 -13.70
CA GLY A 87 -22.76 1.50 -14.40
C GLY A 87 -22.08 2.30 -15.53
N GLU A 88 -22.43 3.57 -15.67
CA GLU A 88 -21.72 4.57 -16.48
C GLU A 88 -20.77 5.40 -15.59
N PRO A 89 -19.44 5.37 -15.82
CA PRO A 89 -18.48 6.05 -14.96
C PRO A 89 -18.51 7.57 -15.13
N PHE A 90 -18.21 8.28 -14.05
CA PHE A 90 -18.04 9.72 -14.05
C PHE A 90 -16.55 10.05 -14.22
N PHE A 91 -16.26 10.89 -15.22
CA PHE A 91 -14.92 11.38 -15.53
C PHE A 91 -14.90 12.90 -15.38
N LYS A 92 -13.78 13.49 -14.92
CA LYS A 92 -13.63 14.96 -14.94
C LYS A 92 -12.28 15.46 -15.44
N TYR A 93 -12.29 16.59 -16.12
CA TYR A 93 -11.11 17.43 -16.36
C TYR A 93 -11.27 18.77 -15.68
N ILE A 94 -10.21 19.23 -15.01
CA ILE A 94 -10.14 20.56 -14.40
C ILE A 94 -8.93 21.28 -14.98
N GLY A 95 -9.10 22.52 -15.42
CA GLY A 95 -8.01 23.36 -15.91
C GLY A 95 -7.86 24.64 -15.10
N ASN A 96 -6.69 25.25 -15.22
CA ASN A 96 -6.48 26.65 -14.85
C ASN A 96 -6.83 26.93 -13.37
N MET A 97 -6.40 26.02 -12.48
CA MET A 97 -6.41 26.27 -11.03
C MET A 97 -5.34 27.29 -10.63
N HIS A 98 -4.25 27.36 -11.38
CA HIS A 98 -3.40 28.54 -11.46
C HIS A 98 -3.88 29.41 -12.62
N GLY A 99 -4.28 30.63 -12.34
CA GLY A 99 -4.93 31.49 -13.33
C GLY A 99 -4.05 31.85 -14.51
N ASN A 100 -2.73 31.93 -14.34
CA ASN A 100 -1.78 32.22 -15.42
C ASN A 100 -1.33 30.99 -16.22
N GLU A 101 -1.76 29.79 -15.85
CA GLU A 101 -1.50 28.56 -16.59
C GLU A 101 -2.67 28.33 -17.56
N ALA A 102 -2.62 29.07 -18.67
CA ALA A 102 -3.78 29.37 -19.51
C ALA A 102 -4.06 28.29 -20.58
N VAL A 103 -3.08 27.44 -20.92
CA VAL A 103 -3.22 26.43 -21.98
C VAL A 103 -4.30 25.39 -21.64
N GLY A 104 -4.30 24.89 -20.41
CA GLY A 104 -5.31 23.92 -19.95
C GLY A 104 -6.73 24.45 -20.07
N ARG A 105 -6.94 25.76 -19.83
CA ARG A 105 -8.25 26.41 -20.00
C ARG A 105 -8.76 26.29 -21.43
N GLU A 106 -7.97 26.75 -22.40
CA GLU A 106 -8.38 26.79 -23.80
C GLU A 106 -8.54 25.39 -24.39
N ILE A 107 -7.62 24.48 -24.07
CA ILE A 107 -7.68 23.10 -24.55
C ILE A 107 -8.95 22.39 -24.06
N LEU A 108 -9.41 22.65 -22.83
CA LEU A 108 -10.67 22.10 -22.33
C LEU A 108 -11.91 22.72 -23.00
N ILE A 109 -11.85 24.00 -23.36
CA ILE A 109 -12.88 24.65 -24.18
C ILE A 109 -12.94 24.02 -25.58
N TYR A 110 -11.78 23.72 -26.17
CA TYR A 110 -11.68 23.07 -27.47
C TYR A 110 -12.16 21.62 -27.42
N LEU A 111 -11.83 20.89 -26.34
CA LEU A 111 -12.30 19.52 -26.12
C LEU A 111 -13.83 19.46 -26.03
N ALA A 112 -14.46 20.35 -25.27
CA ALA A 112 -15.92 20.40 -25.16
C ALA A 112 -16.58 20.63 -26.54
N GLN A 113 -16.07 21.59 -27.32
CA GLN A 113 -16.53 21.83 -28.69
C GLN A 113 -16.27 20.61 -29.59
N TYR A 114 -15.08 20.00 -29.51
CA TYR A 114 -14.72 18.85 -30.34
C TYR A 114 -15.64 17.66 -30.10
N LEU A 115 -15.92 17.32 -28.84
CA LEU A 115 -16.82 16.23 -28.47
C LEU A 115 -18.23 16.47 -29.04
N LEU A 116 -18.77 17.69 -28.91
CA LEU A 116 -20.12 18.01 -29.36
C LEU A 116 -20.23 18.13 -30.88
N PHE A 117 -19.28 18.80 -31.54
CA PHE A 117 -19.32 19.00 -32.98
C PHE A 117 -19.08 17.71 -33.77
N ASN A 118 -18.38 16.74 -33.19
CA ASN A 118 -18.07 15.46 -33.82
C ASN A 118 -18.90 14.29 -33.28
N TYR A 119 -19.86 14.51 -32.37
CA TYR A 119 -20.67 13.43 -31.79
C TYR A 119 -21.38 12.57 -32.85
N ASP A 120 -21.99 13.18 -33.86
CA ASP A 120 -22.68 12.45 -34.93
C ASP A 120 -21.74 12.07 -36.11
N GLU A 121 -20.51 12.58 -36.13
CA GLU A 121 -19.59 12.50 -37.27
C GLU A 121 -18.45 11.48 -37.04
N ASP A 122 -17.94 11.37 -35.81
CA ASP A 122 -16.85 10.47 -35.42
C ASP A 122 -17.36 9.36 -34.47
N PRO A 123 -17.41 8.09 -34.93
CA PRO A 123 -17.83 6.97 -34.09
C PRO A 123 -17.03 6.79 -32.80
N SER A 124 -15.76 7.22 -32.77
CA SER A 124 -14.89 7.13 -31.60
C SER A 124 -15.32 8.14 -30.54
N VAL A 125 -15.62 9.37 -30.95
CA VAL A 125 -16.18 10.43 -30.08
C VAL A 125 -17.55 10.01 -29.57
N LYS A 126 -18.40 9.51 -30.46
CA LYS A 126 -19.72 8.98 -30.09
C LYS A 126 -19.62 7.92 -29.01
N LYS A 127 -18.74 6.93 -29.19
CA LYS A 127 -18.52 5.87 -28.21
C LYS A 127 -18.11 6.42 -26.84
N VAL A 128 -17.19 7.39 -26.80
CA VAL A 128 -16.73 7.99 -25.55
C VAL A 128 -17.87 8.74 -24.83
N VAL A 129 -18.66 9.52 -25.57
CA VAL A 129 -19.80 10.28 -25.02
C VAL A 129 -20.97 9.38 -24.60
N ASP A 130 -21.27 8.32 -25.36
CA ASP A 130 -22.35 7.35 -25.06
C ASP A 130 -22.01 6.39 -23.91
N SER A 131 -20.78 6.40 -23.41
CA SER A 131 -20.34 5.46 -22.38
C SER A 131 -19.78 6.12 -21.13
N THR A 132 -19.72 7.45 -21.09
CA THR A 132 -19.04 8.18 -20.02
C THR A 132 -19.78 9.47 -19.67
N ASN A 133 -19.99 9.71 -18.38
CA ASN A 133 -20.41 11.02 -17.90
C ASN A 133 -19.19 11.94 -17.76
N ILE A 134 -18.95 12.79 -18.76
CA ILE A 134 -17.75 13.63 -18.85
C ILE A 134 -18.04 15.02 -18.30
N PHE A 135 -17.29 15.46 -17.30
CA PHE A 135 -17.39 16.80 -16.73
C PHE A 135 -16.13 17.62 -17.06
N ILE A 136 -16.30 18.79 -17.67
CA ILE A 136 -15.19 19.65 -18.06
C ILE A 136 -15.32 21.00 -17.36
N MET A 137 -14.36 21.33 -16.50
CA MET A 137 -14.22 22.65 -15.86
C MET A 137 -12.98 23.36 -16.43
N PRO A 138 -13.14 24.29 -17.39
CA PRO A 138 -11.98 24.96 -18.00
C PRO A 138 -11.20 25.86 -17.04
N SER A 139 -11.83 26.36 -15.97
CA SER A 139 -11.20 27.31 -15.06
C SER A 139 -11.73 27.19 -13.65
N MET A 140 -10.89 26.62 -12.78
CA MET A 140 -11.12 26.61 -11.33
C MET A 140 -10.77 27.97 -10.69
N ASN A 141 -9.80 28.70 -11.25
CA ASN A 141 -9.38 30.02 -10.77
C ASN A 141 -9.62 31.13 -11.83
N PRO A 142 -10.89 31.48 -12.09
CA PRO A 142 -11.21 32.52 -13.08
C PRO A 142 -10.73 33.91 -12.64
N ASP A 143 -10.54 34.16 -11.34
CA ASP A 143 -10.06 35.46 -10.84
C ASP A 143 -8.58 35.68 -11.15
N GLY A 144 -7.76 34.64 -10.94
CA GLY A 144 -6.35 34.65 -11.30
C GLY A 144 -6.16 34.83 -12.80
N PHE A 145 -6.96 34.16 -13.63
CA PHE A 145 -6.88 34.25 -15.10
C PHE A 145 -7.11 35.68 -15.61
N GLU A 146 -8.13 36.38 -15.09
CA GLU A 146 -8.42 37.77 -15.48
C GLU A 146 -7.32 38.77 -15.05
N ARG A 147 -6.47 38.38 -14.10
CA ARG A 147 -5.30 39.17 -13.64
C ARG A 147 -4.00 38.75 -14.32
N ALA A 148 -3.97 37.59 -14.96
CA ALA A 148 -2.78 37.06 -15.62
C ALA A 148 -2.46 37.84 -16.90
N LYS A 149 -1.17 37.84 -17.29
CA LYS A 149 -0.69 38.59 -18.43
C LYS A 149 -0.30 37.68 -19.59
N LEU A 150 -0.97 37.85 -20.72
CA LEU A 150 -0.63 37.15 -21.98
C LEU A 150 0.86 37.34 -22.33
N GLY A 151 1.52 36.24 -22.68
CA GLY A 151 2.94 36.19 -23.04
C GLY A 151 3.88 36.04 -21.85
N ASP A 152 3.37 35.99 -20.61
CA ASP A 152 4.18 35.68 -19.43
C ASP A 152 4.37 34.16 -19.29
N CYS A 153 5.56 33.69 -19.65
CA CYS A 153 5.88 32.26 -19.63
C CYS A 153 6.33 31.73 -18.27
N VAL A 154 6.82 32.57 -17.37
CA VAL A 154 7.51 32.14 -16.14
C VAL A 154 7.04 32.84 -14.87
N GLY A 155 6.33 33.96 -14.99
CA GLY A 155 5.90 34.75 -13.84
C GLY A 155 4.82 34.07 -13.00
N THR A 156 4.46 34.75 -11.92
CA THR A 156 3.47 34.30 -10.94
C THR A 156 2.26 35.24 -10.87
N GLU A 157 2.22 36.28 -11.69
CA GLU A 157 1.08 37.21 -11.76
C GLU A 157 -0.15 36.48 -12.31
N GLY A 158 -1.23 36.46 -11.52
CA GLY A 158 -2.44 35.70 -11.84
C GLY A 158 -2.38 34.21 -11.49
N ARG A 159 -1.27 33.69 -10.94
CA ARG A 159 -1.20 32.31 -10.42
C ARG A 159 -2.17 32.07 -9.25
N PRO A 160 -2.05 32.80 -8.12
CA PRO A 160 -2.93 32.56 -6.96
C PRO A 160 -4.37 33.00 -7.23
N ASN A 161 -5.30 32.64 -6.34
CA ASN A 161 -6.67 33.17 -6.36
C ASN A 161 -6.69 34.66 -5.97
N ALA A 162 -7.89 35.26 -5.89
CA ALA A 162 -8.02 36.69 -5.62
C ALA A 162 -7.42 37.15 -4.29
N ASN A 163 -7.36 36.26 -3.29
CA ASN A 163 -6.78 36.50 -1.96
C ASN A 163 -5.25 36.28 -1.92
N GLY A 164 -4.64 35.90 -3.03
CA GLY A 164 -3.20 35.62 -3.08
C GLY A 164 -2.81 34.23 -2.58
N VAL A 165 -3.77 33.30 -2.47
CA VAL A 165 -3.53 31.91 -2.05
C VAL A 165 -3.32 31.00 -3.26
N ASP A 166 -2.32 30.13 -3.18
CA ASP A 166 -2.11 29.07 -4.17
C ASP A 166 -3.14 27.95 -3.93
N LEU A 167 -4.06 27.75 -4.88
CA LEU A 167 -5.13 26.75 -4.75
C LEU A 167 -4.59 25.31 -4.75
N ASN A 168 -3.43 25.05 -5.37
CA ASN A 168 -2.80 23.74 -5.34
C ASN A 168 -1.85 23.56 -4.14
N ARG A 169 -2.05 24.36 -3.09
CA ARG A 169 -1.47 24.17 -1.76
C ARG A 169 -2.54 24.27 -0.66
N ASN A 170 -3.81 24.35 -1.04
CA ASN A 170 -4.89 24.74 -0.14
C ASN A 170 -5.85 23.59 0.22
N PHE A 171 -5.69 22.41 -0.38
CA PHE A 171 -6.47 21.23 0.01
C PHE A 171 -5.93 20.63 1.32
N PRO A 172 -6.77 19.94 2.12
CA PRO A 172 -6.31 19.12 3.24
C PRO A 172 -5.28 18.08 2.78
N ASP A 173 -4.24 17.91 3.59
CA ASP A 173 -3.08 17.07 3.30
C ASP A 173 -2.94 15.93 4.32
N GLN A 174 -2.45 14.76 3.89
CA GLN A 174 -2.20 13.58 4.73
C GLN A 174 -0.97 13.67 5.65
N PHE A 175 0.05 14.44 5.25
CA PHE A 175 1.29 14.72 5.98
C PHE A 175 1.30 16.13 6.58
N GLY A 176 0.38 16.99 6.16
CA GLY A 176 0.24 18.37 6.62
C GLY A 176 0.85 19.37 5.65
N GLY A 177 1.12 20.59 6.10
CA GLY A 177 1.77 21.60 5.24
C GLY A 177 0.85 22.39 4.30
N SER A 178 -0.47 22.13 4.29
CA SER A 178 -1.47 22.95 3.58
C SER A 178 -1.37 24.43 3.97
N GLN A 179 -1.56 25.31 2.99
CA GLN A 179 -1.41 26.76 3.13
C GLN A 179 -2.76 27.47 3.37
N GLY A 180 -2.79 28.27 4.43
CA GLY A 180 -3.86 29.24 4.70
C GLY A 180 -5.22 28.61 4.99
N ASP A 181 -6.24 29.47 5.09
CA ASP A 181 -7.63 29.02 5.23
C ASP A 181 -8.14 28.44 3.91
N ILE A 182 -9.07 27.47 3.97
CA ILE A 182 -9.73 26.91 2.78
C ILE A 182 -10.41 28.05 2.00
N GLN A 183 -10.01 28.20 0.73
CA GLN A 183 -10.52 29.21 -0.18
C GLN A 183 -11.89 28.81 -0.76
N PRO A 184 -12.73 29.76 -1.19
CA PRO A 184 -14.06 29.44 -1.70
C PRO A 184 -14.01 28.56 -2.96
N GLU A 185 -12.98 28.70 -3.81
CA GLU A 185 -12.75 27.82 -4.94
C GLU A 185 -12.47 26.38 -4.47
N THR A 186 -11.55 26.21 -3.52
CA THR A 186 -11.18 24.92 -2.93
C THR A 186 -12.37 24.25 -2.25
N ALA A 187 -13.14 24.98 -1.44
CA ALA A 187 -14.33 24.47 -0.78
C ALA A 187 -15.37 23.95 -1.78
N ALA A 188 -15.61 24.70 -2.87
CA ALA A 188 -16.54 24.29 -3.91
C ALA A 188 -16.10 23.01 -4.61
N ILE A 189 -14.80 22.84 -4.88
CA ILE A 189 -14.28 21.60 -5.47
C ILE A 189 -14.35 20.43 -4.50
N ILE A 190 -14.06 20.64 -3.21
CA ILE A 190 -14.23 19.61 -2.17
C ILE A 190 -15.67 19.11 -2.12
N GLU A 191 -16.66 20.01 -2.12
CA GLU A 191 -18.07 19.64 -2.14
C GLU A 191 -18.45 18.92 -3.42
N TRP A 192 -17.92 19.36 -4.56
CA TRP A 192 -18.17 18.74 -5.87
C TRP A 192 -17.64 17.31 -5.97
N ILE A 193 -16.42 17.07 -5.49
CA ILE A 193 -15.80 15.75 -5.42
C ILE A 193 -16.63 14.82 -4.53
N LYS A 194 -17.05 15.29 -3.36
CA LYS A 194 -17.86 14.49 -2.42
C LYS A 194 -19.27 14.18 -2.93
N ALA A 195 -19.85 15.08 -3.73
CA ALA A 195 -21.22 14.95 -4.20
C ALA A 195 -21.38 14.02 -5.41
N ASN A 196 -20.29 13.64 -6.09
CA ASN A 196 -20.34 12.91 -7.34
C ASN A 196 -19.40 11.69 -7.31
N PRO A 197 -19.79 10.54 -7.87
CA PRO A 197 -18.99 9.32 -7.87
C PRO A 197 -17.91 9.35 -8.97
N PHE A 198 -17.05 10.37 -8.98
CA PHE A 198 -15.96 10.46 -9.94
C PHE A 198 -15.01 9.27 -9.81
N VAL A 199 -14.61 8.71 -10.96
CA VAL A 199 -13.75 7.52 -11.05
C VAL A 199 -12.34 7.91 -11.50
N LEU A 200 -12.24 8.75 -12.53
CA LEU A 200 -10.96 9.18 -13.11
C LEU A 200 -10.99 10.69 -13.37
N SER A 201 -9.83 11.32 -13.19
CA SER A 201 -9.65 12.75 -13.36
C SER A 201 -8.26 13.13 -13.81
N ALA A 202 -8.14 14.31 -14.40
CA ALA A 202 -6.86 14.98 -14.53
C ALA A 202 -7.01 16.48 -14.38
N ASN A 203 -6.06 17.10 -13.67
CA ASN A 203 -5.97 18.54 -13.54
C ASN A 203 -4.84 19.08 -14.44
N LEU A 204 -5.10 20.16 -15.17
CA LEU A 204 -4.24 20.64 -16.26
C LEU A 204 -3.49 21.93 -15.90
N HIS A 205 -2.18 21.88 -16.06
CA HIS A 205 -1.21 22.89 -15.65
C HIS A 205 -0.30 23.37 -16.80
N GLY A 206 0.51 24.38 -16.49
CA GLY A 206 1.56 24.86 -17.36
C GLY A 206 2.79 25.34 -16.57
N GLY A 207 3.95 25.28 -17.21
CA GLY A 207 5.25 25.56 -16.61
C GLY A 207 6.26 24.45 -16.89
N SER A 208 5.78 23.23 -17.17
CA SER A 208 6.60 22.12 -17.67
C SER A 208 5.83 21.32 -18.74
N VAL A 209 6.39 20.18 -19.18
CA VAL A 209 5.72 19.21 -20.06
C VAL A 209 5.97 17.79 -19.56
N VAL A 210 5.08 17.32 -18.68
CA VAL A 210 5.17 16.02 -17.98
C VAL A 210 3.79 15.63 -17.42
N ALA A 211 3.49 14.34 -17.32
CA ALA A 211 2.36 13.85 -16.53
C ALA A 211 2.87 13.43 -15.14
N SER A 212 2.56 14.23 -14.13
CA SER A 212 2.83 13.95 -12.71
C SER A 212 1.72 13.08 -12.12
N TYR A 213 2.07 12.20 -11.18
CA TYR A 213 1.10 11.32 -10.53
C TYR A 213 1.40 11.09 -9.04
N PRO A 214 0.41 10.64 -8.25
CA PRO A 214 0.51 10.56 -6.81
C PRO A 214 1.64 9.67 -6.28
N PHE A 215 2.10 9.92 -5.05
CA PHE A 215 1.74 11.09 -4.23
C PHE A 215 2.56 12.33 -4.58
N ASP A 216 1.95 13.50 -4.40
CA ASP A 216 2.51 14.83 -4.69
C ASP A 216 3.50 15.31 -3.60
N ASP A 217 3.41 14.75 -2.40
CA ASP A 217 4.30 15.05 -1.29
C ASP A 217 4.65 13.80 -0.46
N SER A 218 5.43 13.97 0.61
CA SER A 218 5.84 12.87 1.48
C SER A 218 5.88 13.29 2.94
N ALA A 219 5.75 12.33 3.87
CA ALA A 219 5.88 12.57 5.31
C ALA A 219 7.16 13.32 5.73
N SER A 220 8.24 13.21 4.94
CA SER A 220 9.50 13.90 5.19
C SER A 220 9.53 15.36 4.71
N HIS A 221 8.56 15.77 3.90
CA HIS A 221 8.54 17.02 3.13
C HIS A 221 9.88 17.34 2.46
N GLN A 222 10.58 16.29 1.99
CA GLN A 222 11.83 16.46 1.27
C GLN A 222 11.53 17.08 -0.09
N MET A 223 11.99 18.32 -0.28
CA MET A 223 11.62 19.16 -1.41
C MET A 223 11.79 18.54 -2.80
N THR A 224 12.75 17.64 -3.05
CA THR A 224 12.93 16.95 -4.34
C THR A 224 13.56 15.57 -4.18
N GLY A 225 13.37 14.71 -5.18
CA GLY A 225 14.07 13.42 -5.32
C GLY A 225 13.51 12.29 -4.44
N ARG A 226 12.44 12.54 -3.67
CA ARG A 226 11.82 11.54 -2.79
C ARG A 226 10.60 10.93 -3.47
N TYR A 227 10.73 9.69 -3.93
CA TYR A 227 9.58 8.97 -4.46
C TYR A 227 8.55 8.68 -3.35
N SER A 228 7.29 9.06 -3.58
CA SER A 228 6.19 8.88 -2.63
C SER A 228 5.13 7.94 -3.20
N LEU A 229 5.15 6.68 -2.74
CA LEU A 229 4.41 5.57 -3.34
C LEU A 229 2.93 5.57 -2.91
N ALA A 230 2.01 5.64 -3.88
CA ALA A 230 0.59 5.36 -3.66
C ALA A 230 0.29 3.85 -3.73
N PRO A 231 -0.72 3.32 -3.01
CA PRO A 231 -1.15 1.92 -3.15
C PRO A 231 -1.48 1.52 -4.60
N ASP A 232 -2.02 2.45 -5.39
CA ASP A 232 -2.33 2.27 -6.82
C ASP A 232 -1.22 2.76 -7.78
N ASP A 233 0.06 2.81 -7.35
CA ASP A 233 1.19 3.33 -8.15
C ASP A 233 1.27 2.74 -9.57
N ASP A 234 1.04 1.42 -9.72
CA ASP A 234 1.04 0.76 -11.03
C ASP A 234 -0.06 1.30 -11.96
N VAL A 235 -1.24 1.59 -11.42
CA VAL A 235 -2.36 2.18 -12.17
C VAL A 235 -2.03 3.63 -12.51
N PHE A 236 -1.50 4.41 -11.56
CA PHE A 236 -1.11 5.79 -11.80
C PHE A 236 -0.03 5.94 -12.87
N ARG A 237 0.98 5.08 -12.85
CA ARG A 237 2.00 5.01 -13.92
C ARG A 237 1.38 4.68 -15.27
N LEU A 238 0.46 3.72 -15.34
CA LEU A 238 -0.27 3.42 -16.57
C LEU A 238 -1.06 4.62 -17.08
N LEU A 239 -1.78 5.32 -16.20
CA LEU A 239 -2.56 6.52 -16.52
C LEU A 239 -1.67 7.65 -17.06
N ALA A 240 -0.63 8.01 -16.32
CA ALA A 240 0.32 9.06 -16.70
C ALA A 240 1.05 8.73 -18.01
N HIS A 241 1.56 7.50 -18.13
CA HIS A 241 2.28 7.06 -19.33
C HIS A 241 1.36 7.05 -20.57
N THR A 242 0.09 6.67 -20.41
CA THR A 242 -0.85 6.68 -21.52
C THR A 242 -1.11 8.11 -22.01
N TYR A 243 -1.26 9.10 -21.10
CA TYR A 243 -1.35 10.50 -21.52
C TYR A 243 -0.07 10.94 -22.23
N ALA A 244 1.09 10.73 -21.60
CA ALA A 244 2.38 11.20 -22.10
C ALA A 244 2.77 10.60 -23.45
N SER A 245 2.49 9.31 -23.66
CA SER A 245 2.76 8.60 -24.92
C SER A 245 1.85 9.02 -26.08
N LYS A 246 0.67 9.55 -25.78
CA LYS A 246 -0.27 10.10 -26.77
C LYS A 246 -0.08 11.59 -27.01
N HIS A 247 0.59 12.29 -26.11
CA HIS A 247 1.01 13.66 -26.32
C HIS A 247 2.17 13.72 -27.32
N LYS A 248 2.12 14.65 -28.29
CA LYS A 248 3.10 14.68 -29.40
C LYS A 248 4.55 14.89 -28.97
N THR A 249 4.79 15.54 -27.83
CA THR A 249 6.15 15.89 -27.38
C THR A 249 6.51 15.38 -25.97
N MET A 250 5.53 14.94 -25.16
CA MET A 250 5.76 14.71 -23.72
C MET A 250 6.64 13.47 -23.50
N ALA A 251 6.33 12.36 -24.16
CA ALA A 251 7.11 11.11 -24.06
C ALA A 251 8.58 11.22 -24.51
N SER A 252 8.99 12.31 -25.19
CA SER A 252 10.41 12.55 -25.47
C SER A 252 11.22 12.74 -24.19
N GLY A 253 10.57 13.18 -23.10
CA GLY A 253 11.17 13.35 -21.79
C GLY A 253 12.24 14.43 -21.70
N GLN A 254 12.35 15.29 -22.72
CA GLN A 254 13.40 16.32 -22.85
C GLN A 254 12.76 17.67 -23.22
N ASN A 255 11.75 18.07 -22.47
CA ASN A 255 11.04 19.32 -22.66
C ASN A 255 11.50 20.34 -21.61
N CYS A 256 11.43 21.63 -21.95
CA CYS A 256 11.69 22.74 -21.01
C CYS A 256 13.07 22.76 -20.33
N GLY A 257 14.01 21.89 -20.74
CA GLY A 257 15.30 21.70 -20.08
C GLY A 257 15.25 20.76 -18.87
N GLU A 258 14.15 20.04 -18.67
CA GLU A 258 13.92 19.12 -17.55
C GLU A 258 13.84 17.66 -18.07
N PRO A 259 14.61 16.72 -17.49
CA PRO A 259 14.58 15.33 -17.92
C PRO A 259 13.51 14.54 -17.17
N PHE A 260 12.43 14.15 -17.86
CA PHE A 260 11.41 13.22 -17.36
C PHE A 260 11.36 11.97 -18.23
N PRO A 261 12.05 10.87 -17.86
CA PRO A 261 12.00 9.64 -18.62
C PRO A 261 10.54 9.23 -18.95
N GLU A 262 10.28 8.92 -20.21
CA GLU A 262 8.95 8.55 -20.72
C GLU A 262 7.86 9.64 -20.58
N GLY A 263 8.24 10.86 -20.19
CA GLY A 263 7.34 12.00 -20.04
C GLY A 263 6.46 11.94 -18.79
N ILE A 264 6.83 11.13 -17.78
CA ILE A 264 6.09 10.98 -16.53
C ILE A 264 6.98 11.21 -15.30
N THR A 265 6.37 11.53 -14.17
CA THR A 265 7.06 11.59 -12.87
C THR A 265 6.11 11.33 -11.72
N ASN A 266 6.60 10.75 -10.62
CA ASN A 266 5.90 10.84 -9.35
C ASN A 266 6.02 12.29 -8.81
N GLY A 267 4.95 12.84 -8.24
CA GLY A 267 4.89 14.23 -7.82
C GLY A 267 5.95 14.57 -6.77
N GLY A 268 5.95 13.86 -5.63
CA GLY A 268 6.94 14.05 -4.57
C GLY A 268 8.39 13.79 -5.02
N HIS A 269 8.58 12.91 -6.01
CA HIS A 269 9.92 12.69 -6.60
C HIS A 269 10.41 13.90 -7.38
N TRP A 270 9.51 14.57 -8.11
CA TRP A 270 9.85 15.79 -8.83
C TRP A 270 10.09 16.94 -7.85
N TYR A 271 9.06 17.33 -7.10
CA TYR A 271 9.18 18.24 -5.96
C TYR A 271 7.97 18.14 -5.03
N ASP A 272 8.17 18.42 -3.75
CA ASP A 272 7.16 18.28 -2.70
C ASP A 272 6.01 19.32 -2.81
N VAL A 273 4.77 18.83 -2.88
CA VAL A 273 3.55 19.63 -3.11
C VAL A 273 2.47 19.35 -2.04
N PRO A 274 2.65 19.85 -0.80
CA PRO A 274 1.63 19.64 0.23
C PRO A 274 0.36 20.45 -0.04
N GLY A 275 -0.80 19.84 0.20
CA GLY A 275 -2.13 20.40 0.02
C GLY A 275 -2.57 20.49 -1.44
N GLY A 276 -2.07 19.57 -2.28
CA GLY A 276 -2.44 19.43 -3.69
C GLY A 276 -3.86 18.85 -3.89
N MET A 277 -4.50 19.21 -5.00
CA MET A 277 -5.81 18.67 -5.37
C MET A 277 -5.74 17.21 -5.82
N GLU A 278 -4.61 16.81 -6.42
CA GLU A 278 -4.35 15.47 -6.94
C GLU A 278 -4.52 14.40 -5.84
N ASP A 279 -3.74 14.54 -4.77
CA ASP A 279 -3.77 13.63 -3.62
C ASP A 279 -5.11 13.67 -2.89
N TYR A 280 -5.74 14.85 -2.77
CA TYR A 280 -7.05 14.98 -2.12
C TYR A 280 -8.11 14.13 -2.81
N ASN A 281 -8.13 14.07 -4.15
CA ASN A 281 -9.07 13.23 -4.89
C ASN A 281 -8.92 11.76 -4.51
N TYR A 282 -7.68 11.27 -4.49
CA TYR A 282 -7.38 9.87 -4.23
C TYR A 282 -7.66 9.48 -2.76
N LEU A 283 -7.37 10.36 -1.81
CA LEU A 283 -7.52 10.07 -0.38
C LEU A 283 -8.96 10.22 0.14
N HIS A 284 -9.76 11.08 -0.50
CA HIS A 284 -11.09 11.47 0.02
C HIS A 284 -12.26 11.12 -0.92
N SER A 285 -12.00 10.38 -2.00
CA SER A 285 -13.03 9.88 -2.92
C SER A 285 -12.55 8.61 -3.63
N ASN A 286 -13.39 8.03 -4.51
CA ASN A 286 -12.99 6.93 -5.38
C ASN A 286 -12.18 7.40 -6.61
N CYS A 287 -11.96 8.71 -6.77
CA CYS A 287 -11.42 9.30 -7.98
C CYS A 287 -9.89 9.24 -7.99
N LEU A 288 -9.32 8.59 -9.01
CA LEU A 288 -7.89 8.71 -9.29
C LEU A 288 -7.66 9.97 -10.13
N GLU A 289 -6.80 10.87 -9.66
CA GLU A 289 -6.43 12.08 -10.40
C GLU A 289 -4.94 12.11 -10.71
N ILE A 290 -4.55 12.65 -11.87
CA ILE A 290 -3.17 12.99 -12.19
C ILE A 290 -3.06 14.48 -12.58
N THR A 291 -1.86 15.03 -12.49
CA THR A 291 -1.55 16.41 -12.85
C THR A 291 -0.79 16.41 -14.17
N VAL A 292 -1.32 17.12 -15.16
CA VAL A 292 -0.73 17.18 -16.50
C VAL A 292 -0.20 18.56 -16.79
N GLU A 293 1.12 18.68 -16.87
CA GLU A 293 1.83 19.88 -17.30
C GLU A 293 1.90 19.89 -18.83
N LEU A 294 1.24 20.86 -19.48
CA LEU A 294 1.00 20.81 -20.92
C LEU A 294 2.02 21.58 -21.76
N SER A 295 2.65 22.60 -21.18
CA SER A 295 3.43 23.58 -21.94
C SER A 295 4.48 24.26 -21.06
N CYS A 296 5.69 24.47 -21.60
CA CYS A 296 6.76 25.17 -20.88
C CYS A 296 6.40 26.63 -20.57
N CYS A 297 5.68 27.29 -21.48
CA CYS A 297 5.23 28.66 -21.28
C CYS A 297 3.85 28.65 -20.64
N LYS A 298 3.71 29.23 -19.44
CA LYS A 298 2.44 29.25 -18.70
C LYS A 298 1.31 29.96 -19.47
N TYR A 299 1.61 31.12 -20.06
CA TYR A 299 0.67 31.91 -20.84
C TYR A 299 1.25 32.26 -22.23
N PRO A 300 1.27 31.32 -23.18
CA PRO A 300 1.91 31.52 -24.48
C PRO A 300 1.15 32.52 -25.37
N PRO A 301 1.83 33.08 -26.39
CA PRO A 301 1.16 33.82 -27.45
C PRO A 301 0.08 32.99 -28.14
N VAL A 302 -1.01 33.65 -28.54
CA VAL A 302 -2.20 33.04 -29.14
C VAL A 302 -1.88 32.15 -30.34
N GLU A 303 -0.84 32.50 -31.10
CA GLU A 303 -0.41 31.75 -32.29
C GLU A 303 0.02 30.31 -31.98
N GLN A 304 0.28 29.98 -30.70
CA GLN A 304 0.68 28.64 -30.26
C GLN A 304 -0.52 27.75 -29.92
N LEU A 305 -1.71 28.31 -29.63
CA LEU A 305 -2.90 27.55 -29.23
C LEU A 305 -3.31 26.44 -30.23
N PRO A 306 -3.27 26.65 -31.57
CA PRO A 306 -3.57 25.58 -32.51
C PRO A 306 -2.61 24.39 -32.38
N GLN A 307 -1.33 24.66 -32.14
CA GLN A 307 -0.33 23.61 -31.96
C GLN A 307 -0.52 22.90 -30.62
N GLU A 308 -0.83 23.63 -29.54
CA GLU A 308 -1.08 23.02 -28.23
C GLU A 308 -2.32 22.13 -28.21
N TRP A 309 -3.38 22.54 -28.91
CA TRP A 309 -4.54 21.67 -29.17
C TRP A 309 -4.13 20.40 -29.92
N GLU A 310 -3.37 20.54 -31.00
CA GLU A 310 -2.89 19.42 -31.79
C GLU A 310 -1.93 18.49 -31.02
N ASN A 311 -1.19 19.00 -30.04
CA ASN A 311 -0.32 18.20 -29.19
C ASN A 311 -1.11 17.30 -28.22
N ASN A 312 -2.28 17.79 -27.76
CA ASN A 312 -3.04 17.20 -26.66
C ASN A 312 -4.29 16.43 -27.07
N ARG A 313 -4.90 16.72 -28.23
CA ARG A 313 -6.21 16.16 -28.63
C ARG A 313 -6.30 14.64 -28.48
N GLU A 314 -5.32 13.90 -29.00
CA GLU A 314 -5.32 12.43 -28.91
C GLU A 314 -5.12 11.94 -27.47
N ALA A 315 -4.25 12.60 -26.70
CA ALA A 315 -3.99 12.29 -25.30
C ALA A 315 -5.25 12.46 -24.44
N LEU A 316 -5.96 13.59 -24.60
CA LEU A 316 -7.18 13.88 -23.84
C LEU A 316 -8.27 12.83 -24.07
N LEU A 317 -8.53 12.48 -25.34
CA LEU A 317 -9.54 11.49 -25.71
C LEU A 317 -9.17 10.08 -25.23
N THR A 318 -7.89 9.70 -25.37
CA THR A 318 -7.41 8.39 -24.90
C THR A 318 -7.49 8.29 -23.39
N TYR A 319 -7.18 9.37 -22.67
CA TYR A 319 -7.22 9.39 -21.21
C TYR A 319 -8.64 9.30 -20.66
N ILE A 320 -9.64 9.91 -21.32
CA ILE A 320 -11.05 9.71 -20.96
C ILE A 320 -11.42 8.22 -21.06
N ASP A 321 -11.00 7.53 -22.13
CA ASP A 321 -11.31 6.11 -22.34
C ASP A 321 -10.70 5.21 -21.26
N LEU A 322 -9.64 5.65 -20.55
CA LEU A 322 -9.03 4.90 -19.44
C LEU A 322 -9.96 4.75 -18.24
N VAL A 323 -11.01 5.56 -18.10
CA VAL A 323 -12.01 5.38 -17.03
C VAL A 323 -12.72 4.01 -17.12
N HIS A 324 -12.60 3.34 -18.28
CA HIS A 324 -13.21 2.05 -18.54
C HIS A 324 -12.31 0.85 -18.24
N ILE A 325 -11.07 1.01 -17.77
CA ILE A 325 -10.17 -0.13 -17.49
C ILE A 325 -10.49 -0.83 -16.16
N GLY A 326 -9.84 -1.97 -15.88
CA GLY A 326 -9.95 -2.65 -14.59
C GLY A 326 -11.21 -3.50 -14.45
N ILE A 327 -12.00 -3.25 -13.40
CA ILE A 327 -13.29 -3.92 -13.16
C ILE A 327 -14.38 -2.91 -12.82
N LYS A 328 -15.62 -3.27 -13.15
CA LYS A 328 -16.82 -2.54 -12.73
C LYS A 328 -17.96 -3.49 -12.48
N GLY A 329 -18.99 -3.06 -11.77
CA GLY A 329 -20.20 -3.86 -11.64
C GLY A 329 -21.11 -3.36 -10.56
N PHE A 330 -21.96 -4.23 -10.05
CA PHE A 330 -23.00 -3.88 -9.08
C PHE A 330 -22.88 -4.75 -7.82
N VAL A 331 -23.05 -4.14 -6.65
CA VAL A 331 -23.29 -4.82 -5.39
C VAL A 331 -24.79 -4.81 -5.13
N ILE A 332 -25.42 -5.99 -5.09
CA ILE A 332 -26.88 -6.15 -5.02
C ILE A 332 -27.30 -6.94 -3.79
N ASP A 333 -28.44 -6.55 -3.19
CA ASP A 333 -29.08 -7.29 -2.10
C ASP A 333 -29.78 -8.53 -2.66
N SER A 334 -29.41 -9.70 -2.14
CA SER A 334 -29.93 -11.00 -2.59
C SER A 334 -31.44 -11.18 -2.40
N GLN A 335 -32.06 -10.45 -1.47
CA GLN A 335 -33.49 -10.55 -1.16
C GLN A 335 -34.32 -9.55 -1.96
N THR A 336 -33.86 -8.31 -2.06
CA THR A 336 -34.61 -7.22 -2.71
C THR A 336 -34.26 -7.04 -4.19
N GLY A 337 -33.08 -7.51 -4.61
CA GLY A 337 -32.52 -7.26 -5.93
C GLY A 337 -32.13 -5.79 -6.16
N GLN A 338 -32.14 -4.96 -5.12
CA GLN A 338 -31.74 -3.55 -5.21
C GLN A 338 -30.23 -3.40 -5.01
N GLY A 339 -29.64 -2.38 -5.64
CA GLY A 339 -28.25 -2.02 -5.43
C GLY A 339 -27.97 -1.54 -4.01
N ILE A 340 -26.84 -1.95 -3.45
CA ILE A 340 -26.37 -1.55 -2.13
C ILE A 340 -25.37 -0.42 -2.30
N SER A 341 -25.76 0.79 -1.90
CA SER A 341 -24.87 1.96 -1.89
C SER A 341 -23.86 1.91 -0.76
N SER A 342 -22.69 2.52 -0.96
CA SER A 342 -21.61 2.59 0.04
C SER A 342 -21.09 1.22 0.47
N ALA A 343 -21.28 0.19 -0.35
CA ALA A 343 -20.58 -1.08 -0.19
C ALA A 343 -19.09 -0.85 -0.48
N VAL A 344 -18.22 -1.44 0.32
CA VAL A 344 -16.77 -1.36 0.19
C VAL A 344 -16.30 -2.48 -0.73
N ILE A 345 -15.59 -2.12 -1.78
CA ILE A 345 -14.90 -3.02 -2.69
C ILE A 345 -13.41 -2.94 -2.40
N SER A 346 -12.85 -4.06 -1.96
CA SER A 346 -11.44 -4.22 -1.62
C SER A 346 -10.77 -5.20 -2.58
N VAL A 347 -9.51 -4.94 -2.92
CA VAL A 347 -8.71 -5.77 -3.82
C VAL A 347 -7.50 -6.28 -3.04
N ASP A 348 -7.34 -7.59 -2.97
CA ASP A 348 -6.22 -8.19 -2.23
C ASP A 348 -4.88 -7.67 -2.77
N GLY A 349 -4.01 -7.22 -1.86
CA GLY A 349 -2.70 -6.67 -2.18
C GLY A 349 -2.67 -5.20 -2.60
N ILE A 350 -3.82 -4.51 -2.68
CA ILE A 350 -3.88 -3.06 -2.93
C ILE A 350 -4.56 -2.36 -1.76
N ASN A 351 -3.80 -1.58 -0.99
CA ASN A 351 -4.28 -0.89 0.22
C ASN A 351 -5.05 0.41 -0.09
N HIS A 352 -6.04 0.31 -0.97
CA HIS A 352 -6.96 1.40 -1.28
C HIS A 352 -8.29 0.81 -1.76
N ASN A 353 -9.33 1.05 -0.99
CA ASN A 353 -10.67 0.54 -1.25
C ASN A 353 -11.49 1.57 -2.03
N VAL A 354 -12.46 1.10 -2.81
CA VAL A 354 -13.47 1.96 -3.44
C VAL A 354 -14.86 1.64 -2.91
N THR A 355 -15.79 2.55 -3.08
CA THR A 355 -17.17 2.39 -2.61
C THR A 355 -18.17 2.38 -3.76
N SER A 356 -19.26 1.63 -3.61
CA SER A 356 -20.37 1.65 -4.57
C SER A 356 -21.19 2.94 -4.47
N ALA A 357 -21.66 3.44 -5.61
CA ALA A 357 -22.52 4.60 -5.73
C ALA A 357 -23.98 4.28 -5.38
N ALA A 358 -24.88 5.25 -5.57
CA ALA A 358 -26.28 5.18 -5.12
C ALA A 358 -27.06 3.97 -5.65
N PHE A 359 -26.71 3.43 -6.82
CA PHE A 359 -27.38 2.26 -7.41
C PHE A 359 -26.61 0.95 -7.17
N GLY A 360 -25.64 0.97 -6.26
CA GLY A 360 -24.74 -0.15 -5.98
C GLY A 360 -23.68 -0.39 -7.04
N ASP A 361 -23.60 0.46 -8.07
CA ASP A 361 -22.56 0.41 -9.09
C ASP A 361 -21.22 0.88 -8.55
N TYR A 362 -20.14 0.21 -8.93
CA TYR A 362 -18.78 0.56 -8.54
C TYR A 362 -17.81 0.41 -9.72
N PHE A 363 -16.67 1.10 -9.61
CA PHE A 363 -15.60 1.09 -10.59
C PHE A 363 -14.27 0.98 -9.85
N ARG A 364 -13.41 0.06 -10.27
CA ARG A 364 -12.07 -0.13 -9.72
C ARG A 364 -11.08 -0.26 -10.85
N LEU A 365 -10.34 0.82 -11.10
CA LEU A 365 -9.28 0.85 -12.10
C LEU A 365 -8.14 -0.05 -11.65
N LEU A 366 -7.72 -0.96 -12.52
CA LEU A 366 -6.67 -1.95 -12.24
C LEU A 366 -5.84 -2.16 -13.50
N VAL A 367 -4.56 -2.44 -13.33
CA VAL A 367 -3.68 -2.90 -14.41
C VAL A 367 -4.06 -4.34 -14.82
N PRO A 368 -3.60 -4.84 -15.99
CA PRO A 368 -3.84 -6.22 -16.35
C PRO A 368 -3.23 -7.20 -15.34
N GLY A 369 -4.03 -8.12 -14.83
CA GLY A 369 -3.64 -8.99 -13.72
C GLY A 369 -4.74 -9.97 -13.31
N VAL A 370 -4.43 -10.81 -12.32
CA VAL A 370 -5.41 -11.70 -11.68
C VAL A 370 -5.57 -11.24 -10.24
N TYR A 371 -6.82 -10.98 -9.85
CA TYR A 371 -7.15 -10.36 -8.57
C TYR A 371 -8.15 -11.21 -7.79
N THR A 372 -8.07 -11.10 -6.47
CA THR A 372 -9.15 -11.47 -5.56
C THR A 372 -9.81 -10.18 -5.09
N VAL A 373 -11.13 -10.12 -5.21
CA VAL A 373 -11.90 -8.91 -4.94
C VAL A 373 -13.02 -9.25 -3.97
N ARG A 374 -13.16 -8.44 -2.92
CA ARG A 374 -14.18 -8.62 -1.89
C ARG A 374 -15.12 -7.41 -1.87
N ALA A 375 -16.42 -7.68 -1.81
CA ALA A 375 -17.44 -6.69 -1.54
C ALA A 375 -18.02 -6.89 -0.13
N ALA A 376 -18.08 -5.83 0.66
CA ALA A 376 -18.66 -5.82 1.99
C ALA A 376 -19.62 -4.64 2.14
N ALA A 377 -20.68 -4.81 2.92
CA ALA A 377 -21.60 -3.72 3.25
C ALA A 377 -22.20 -3.93 4.63
N ASP A 378 -22.47 -2.83 5.33
CA ASP A 378 -23.02 -2.86 6.68
C ASP A 378 -24.38 -3.56 6.74
N GLY A 379 -24.51 -4.51 7.66
CA GLY A 379 -25.70 -5.34 7.81
C GLY A 379 -25.87 -6.45 6.76
N TYR A 380 -24.87 -6.66 5.89
CA TYR A 380 -24.82 -7.78 4.95
C TYR A 380 -23.68 -8.75 5.29
N ASP A 381 -23.80 -9.98 4.83
CA ASP A 381 -22.68 -10.93 4.73
C ASP A 381 -21.87 -10.57 3.49
N GLY A 382 -20.56 -10.36 3.65
CA GLY A 382 -19.66 -10.03 2.54
C GLY A 382 -19.47 -11.19 1.56
N ASP A 383 -19.02 -10.86 0.36
CA ASP A 383 -18.80 -11.80 -0.74
C ASP A 383 -17.41 -11.62 -1.33
N VAL A 384 -16.80 -12.71 -1.80
CA VAL A 384 -15.42 -12.74 -2.29
C VAL A 384 -15.37 -13.49 -3.61
N GLU A 385 -14.81 -12.85 -4.62
CA GLU A 385 -14.59 -13.42 -5.94
C GLU A 385 -13.09 -13.55 -6.20
N GLU A 386 -12.63 -14.78 -6.40
CA GLU A 386 -11.23 -15.12 -6.64
C GLU A 386 -10.96 -15.35 -8.14
N GLY A 387 -9.74 -15.05 -8.59
CA GLY A 387 -9.31 -15.36 -9.95
C GLY A 387 -9.89 -14.44 -11.02
N ILE A 388 -10.34 -13.23 -10.65
CA ILE A 388 -10.81 -12.21 -11.59
C ILE A 388 -9.67 -11.79 -12.49
N THR A 389 -9.79 -12.06 -13.79
CA THR A 389 -8.76 -11.74 -14.77
C THR A 389 -9.07 -10.40 -15.44
N VAL A 390 -8.32 -9.36 -15.10
CA VAL A 390 -8.33 -8.09 -15.84
C VAL A 390 -7.43 -8.24 -17.05
N ARG A 391 -8.04 -8.17 -18.24
CA ARG A 391 -7.32 -8.14 -19.53
C ARG A 391 -7.15 -6.68 -19.93
N GLY A 392 -5.99 -6.30 -20.47
CA GLY A 392 -5.78 -4.92 -20.94
C GLY A 392 -6.88 -4.46 -21.90
N GLY A 393 -7.27 -3.19 -21.80
CA GLY A 393 -8.43 -2.61 -22.51
C GLY A 393 -9.61 -2.35 -21.56
N HIS A 394 -10.84 -2.42 -22.09
CA HIS A 394 -12.05 -2.22 -21.28
C HIS A 394 -12.18 -3.30 -20.21
N GLY A 395 -12.59 -2.87 -19.03
CA GLY A 395 -12.65 -3.63 -17.81
C GLY A 395 -13.71 -4.71 -17.81
N SER A 396 -13.52 -5.68 -16.92
CA SER A 396 -14.43 -6.82 -16.77
C SER A 396 -15.58 -6.48 -15.85
N GLN A 397 -16.79 -6.94 -16.20
CA GLN A 397 -17.94 -6.78 -15.32
C GLN A 397 -17.94 -7.84 -14.22
N VAL A 398 -17.96 -7.42 -12.96
CA VAL A 398 -17.98 -8.29 -11.77
C VAL A 398 -19.05 -7.78 -10.81
N ASN A 399 -20.12 -8.55 -10.60
CA ASN A 399 -21.21 -8.19 -9.70
C ASN A 399 -21.14 -9.03 -8.42
N PHE A 400 -21.48 -8.45 -7.28
CA PHE A 400 -21.53 -9.11 -5.98
C PHE A 400 -22.96 -9.17 -5.47
N THR A 401 -23.37 -10.29 -4.89
CA THR A 401 -24.73 -10.45 -4.36
C THR A 401 -24.69 -10.72 -2.87
N LEU A 402 -24.95 -9.70 -2.07
CA LEU A 402 -24.81 -9.77 -0.62
C LEU A 402 -26.14 -10.14 0.05
N THR A 403 -26.09 -10.97 1.08
CA THR A 403 -27.28 -11.39 1.83
C THR A 403 -27.41 -10.61 3.13
N LYS A 404 -28.58 -10.04 3.38
CA LYS A 404 -28.84 -9.27 4.60
C LYS A 404 -28.81 -10.17 5.83
N ARG A 405 -28.02 -9.80 6.83
CA ARG A 405 -27.87 -10.57 8.08
C ARG A 405 -29.20 -10.64 8.83
N SER A 406 -29.64 -11.85 9.18
CA SER A 406 -30.89 -12.09 9.93
C SER A 406 -30.75 -11.58 11.36
N ALA A 407 -31.77 -10.88 11.89
CA ALA A 407 -31.83 -10.51 13.30
C ALA A 407 -32.05 -11.77 14.17
N GLY A 408 -30.98 -12.50 14.48
CA GLY A 408 -31.03 -13.70 15.31
C GLY A 408 -29.69 -14.42 15.43
N LEU A 409 -29.02 -14.22 16.57
CA LEU A 409 -28.05 -15.11 17.24
C LEU A 409 -27.04 -15.90 16.38
N ARG A 410 -25.80 -15.36 16.35
CA ARG A 410 -24.45 -15.98 16.30
C ARG A 410 -24.15 -17.14 15.33
N GLN A 411 -23.06 -17.01 14.55
CA GLN A 411 -21.77 -17.71 14.74
C GLN A 411 -20.85 -17.61 13.50
N SER A 412 -20.17 -16.46 13.28
CA SER A 412 -18.88 -16.34 12.55
C SER A 412 -18.54 -14.85 12.29
N ASP A 413 -18.15 -14.09 13.31
CA ASP A 413 -17.68 -12.71 13.16
C ASP A 413 -16.18 -12.66 13.43
N MET A 414 -15.39 -12.83 12.36
CA MET A 414 -13.94 -12.65 12.34
C MET A 414 -13.56 -12.04 10.98
N ASP A 415 -14.00 -10.81 10.76
CA ASP A 415 -13.43 -9.83 9.82
C ASP A 415 -14.20 -8.51 10.01
N MET A 416 -13.62 -7.55 10.72
CA MET A 416 -14.09 -6.16 10.73
C MET A 416 -12.96 -5.27 10.21
N THR A 417 -13.07 -4.91 8.95
CA THR A 417 -12.29 -3.89 8.26
C THR A 417 -12.68 -2.50 8.77
N ALA A 418 -11.67 -1.67 9.01
CA ALA A 418 -11.81 -0.26 9.33
C ALA A 418 -12.41 0.49 8.13
N GLY A 419 -13.62 1.02 8.28
CA GLY A 419 -14.31 1.65 7.16
C GLY A 419 -15.68 2.23 7.47
N ASP A 420 -15.93 2.68 8.70
CA ASP A 420 -16.97 3.69 8.98
C ASP A 420 -16.68 4.32 10.34
N VAL A 421 -15.84 5.35 10.34
CA VAL A 421 -15.93 6.40 11.35
C VAL A 421 -16.27 7.68 10.59
N THR A 422 -17.53 7.79 10.18
CA THR A 422 -18.16 9.09 10.04
C THR A 422 -17.80 9.94 11.27
N THR A 423 -17.02 11.00 11.06
CA THR A 423 -16.81 12.05 12.07
C THR A 423 -18.19 12.51 12.55
N PRO A 424 -18.60 12.28 13.81
CA PRO A 424 -19.76 12.95 14.34
C PRO A 424 -19.40 14.43 14.38
N SER A 425 -20.20 15.24 13.70
CA SER A 425 -20.22 16.69 13.88
C SER A 425 -20.07 17.01 15.37
N PHE A 426 -19.05 17.78 15.73
CA PHE A 426 -18.84 18.24 17.11
C PHE A 426 -20.09 19.00 17.57
N ILE A 427 -20.86 18.33 18.41
CA ILE A 427 -21.76 18.83 19.45
C ILE A 427 -22.24 20.26 19.21
N THR A 428 -23.28 20.38 18.40
CA THR A 428 -24.36 21.32 18.70
C THR A 428 -25.62 20.49 18.88
N ASP A 429 -26.06 20.41 20.14
CA ASP A 429 -27.35 19.86 20.60
C ASP A 429 -27.42 18.34 20.87
N GLY A 430 -26.92 17.89 22.02
CA GLY A 430 -27.17 16.53 22.53
C GLY A 430 -26.75 16.35 24.00
N ASN A 431 -27.58 15.69 24.80
CA ASN A 431 -27.38 15.44 26.24
C ASN A 431 -26.20 14.48 26.47
N GLU A 432 -25.27 14.79 27.39
CA GLU A 432 -24.14 13.93 27.81
C GLU A 432 -24.57 12.48 28.11
N ALA A 433 -25.77 12.30 28.66
CA ALA A 433 -26.34 10.99 28.94
C ALA A 433 -26.63 10.18 27.67
N ASP A 434 -27.11 10.83 26.59
CA ASP A 434 -27.42 10.15 25.33
C ASP A 434 -26.15 9.68 24.62
N TRP A 435 -25.07 10.48 24.73
CA TRP A 435 -23.77 10.09 24.19
C TRP A 435 -23.19 8.90 24.97
N SER A 436 -23.22 8.96 26.31
CA SER A 436 -22.72 7.87 27.15
C SER A 436 -23.49 6.57 26.94
N ALA A 437 -24.81 6.62 26.76
CA ALA A 437 -25.61 5.44 26.45
C ALA A 437 -25.22 4.76 25.11
N LYS A 438 -24.79 5.55 24.12
CA LYS A 438 -24.42 5.06 22.79
C LYS A 438 -22.97 4.59 22.69
N HIS A 439 -22.05 5.31 23.34
CA HIS A 439 -20.61 5.15 23.12
C HIS A 439 -19.84 4.70 24.37
N ASP A 440 -20.41 4.80 25.57
CA ASP A 440 -19.70 4.53 26.83
C ASP A 440 -20.57 3.75 27.83
N PHE A 441 -21.46 2.90 27.32
CA PHE A 441 -22.27 1.95 28.10
C PHE A 441 -23.07 2.53 29.26
N ASP A 442 -23.46 3.81 29.18
CA ASP A 442 -24.14 4.57 30.26
C ASP A 442 -23.36 4.56 31.60
N ILE A 443 -22.02 4.58 31.53
CA ILE A 443 -21.15 4.63 32.73
C ILE A 443 -21.24 6.04 33.34
N LYS A 444 -22.12 6.20 34.31
CA LYS A 444 -22.38 7.50 34.97
C LYS A 444 -21.14 8.11 35.60
N GLU A 445 -20.24 7.29 36.14
CA GLU A 445 -18.98 7.74 36.72
C GLU A 445 -18.03 8.37 35.68
N ASN A 446 -18.15 8.00 34.40
CA ASN A 446 -17.42 8.61 33.31
C ASN A 446 -18.08 9.92 32.84
N MET A 447 -19.34 10.18 33.16
CA MET A 447 -19.99 11.47 32.85
C MET A 447 -20.03 12.44 34.04
N GLN A 448 -19.46 12.05 35.19
CA GLN A 448 -19.36 12.95 36.33
C GLN A 448 -18.32 14.06 36.08
N GLY A 449 -18.78 15.31 36.09
CA GLY A 449 -17.95 16.50 36.22
C GLY A 449 -17.92 17.02 37.66
N GLY A 450 -16.91 17.82 38.00
CA GLY A 450 -16.91 18.64 39.24
C GLY A 450 -15.84 18.32 40.28
N LYS A 451 -15.11 17.21 40.16
CA LYS A 451 -13.89 16.94 40.95
C LYS A 451 -12.99 15.92 40.26
N TYR A 452 -11.68 16.04 40.48
CA TYR A 452 -10.72 14.99 40.16
C TYR A 452 -10.69 13.94 41.29
N LEU A 453 -10.40 12.71 40.93
CA LEU A 453 -10.09 11.61 41.82
C LEU A 453 -8.77 11.91 42.52
N THR A 454 -8.73 11.65 43.83
CA THR A 454 -7.48 11.65 44.59
C THR A 454 -6.72 10.36 44.31
N ALA A 455 -5.41 10.34 44.59
CA ALA A 455 -4.61 9.14 44.42
C ALA A 455 -5.17 7.91 45.15
N GLU A 456 -5.69 8.11 46.37
CA GLU A 456 -6.36 7.06 47.14
C GLU A 456 -7.66 6.57 46.46
N ASN A 457 -8.43 7.48 45.85
CA ASN A 457 -9.65 7.14 45.13
C ASN A 457 -9.34 6.38 43.83
N ILE A 458 -8.30 6.76 43.10
CA ILE A 458 -7.82 6.04 41.91
C ILE A 458 -7.47 4.61 42.29
N THR A 459 -6.58 4.43 43.29
CA THR A 459 -6.20 3.10 43.80
C THR A 459 -7.42 2.28 44.19
N ARG A 460 -8.38 2.86 44.93
CA ARG A 460 -9.61 2.17 45.35
C ARG A 460 -10.50 1.76 44.17
N VAL A 461 -10.58 2.58 43.12
CA VAL A 461 -11.38 2.29 41.92
C VAL A 461 -10.76 1.12 41.15
N LEU A 462 -9.44 1.15 40.89
CA LEU A 462 -8.77 0.07 40.15
C LEU A 462 -8.83 -1.27 40.90
N ASP A 463 -8.55 -1.25 42.20
CA ASP A 463 -8.64 -2.41 43.08
C ASP A 463 -10.07 -2.98 43.15
N LYS A 464 -11.09 -2.09 43.16
CA LYS A 464 -12.49 -2.53 43.04
C LYS A 464 -12.76 -3.19 41.68
N LEU A 465 -12.34 -2.57 40.57
CA LEU A 465 -12.54 -3.08 39.22
C LEU A 465 -11.93 -4.48 39.04
N ALA A 466 -10.71 -4.69 39.52
CA ALA A 466 -10.05 -6.00 39.47
C ALA A 466 -10.79 -7.06 40.30
N ARG A 467 -11.14 -6.74 41.55
CA ARG A 467 -11.87 -7.69 42.42
C ARG A 467 -13.24 -8.08 41.88
N THR A 468 -13.93 -7.18 41.20
CA THR A 468 -15.25 -7.48 40.62
C THR A 468 -15.16 -8.19 39.28
N ASN A 469 -14.00 -8.17 38.60
CA ASN A 469 -13.80 -8.75 37.27
C ASN A 469 -12.52 -9.61 37.20
N PRO A 470 -12.35 -10.60 38.11
CA PRO A 470 -11.08 -11.31 38.28
C PRO A 470 -10.67 -12.17 37.08
N SER A 471 -11.57 -12.44 36.13
CA SER A 471 -11.27 -13.19 34.90
C SER A 471 -10.57 -12.36 33.83
N ILE A 472 -10.64 -11.03 33.93
CA ILE A 472 -10.12 -10.10 32.92
C ILE A 472 -9.31 -8.94 33.48
N ALA A 473 -9.21 -8.82 34.81
CA ALA A 473 -8.56 -7.70 35.46
C ALA A 473 -7.77 -8.14 36.68
N GLN A 474 -6.50 -7.70 36.75
CA GLN A 474 -5.61 -7.90 37.89
C GLN A 474 -5.05 -6.57 38.36
N PHE A 475 -4.99 -6.38 39.67
CA PHE A 475 -4.50 -5.17 40.30
C PHE A 475 -3.17 -5.43 41.00
N GLU A 476 -2.19 -4.56 40.76
CA GLU A 476 -0.87 -4.57 41.37
C GLU A 476 -0.53 -3.19 41.95
N MET A 477 0.27 -3.19 43.03
CA MET A 477 0.97 -2.00 43.52
C MET A 477 2.45 -2.16 43.23
N LEU A 478 3.06 -1.20 42.53
CA LEU A 478 4.47 -1.28 42.20
C LEU A 478 5.33 -1.39 43.48
N PRO A 479 6.32 -2.28 43.53
CA PRO A 479 7.10 -2.56 44.75
C PRO A 479 7.72 -1.31 45.37
N ASN A 480 7.61 -1.16 46.70
CA ASN A 480 8.13 -0.02 47.46
C ASN A 480 7.56 1.35 47.06
N THR A 481 6.46 1.39 46.32
CA THR A 481 5.77 2.64 45.94
C THR A 481 4.31 2.64 46.36
N SER A 482 3.59 3.72 46.06
CA SER A 482 2.12 3.81 46.16
C SER A 482 1.46 3.93 44.78
N ILE A 483 2.13 3.45 43.72
CA ILE A 483 1.66 3.54 42.34
C ILE A 483 0.86 2.28 41.97
N PRO A 484 -0.44 2.41 41.62
CA PRO A 484 -1.26 1.29 41.21
C PRO A 484 -1.16 1.02 39.70
N VAL A 485 -1.20 -0.26 39.33
CA VAL A 485 -1.30 -0.74 37.95
C VAL A 485 -2.49 -1.68 37.84
N LEU A 486 -3.30 -1.49 36.79
CA LEU A 486 -4.39 -2.40 36.43
C LEU A 486 -4.02 -3.12 35.12
N HIS A 487 -3.92 -4.43 35.19
CA HIS A 487 -3.67 -5.30 34.04
C HIS A 487 -5.02 -5.81 33.53
N LEU A 488 -5.26 -5.70 32.23
CA LEU A 488 -6.48 -6.12 31.55
C LEU A 488 -6.16 -7.03 30.38
N SER A 489 -6.70 -8.24 30.40
CA SER A 489 -6.57 -9.20 29.31
C SER A 489 -7.53 -10.35 29.53
N LYS A 490 -7.95 -11.02 28.46
CA LYS A 490 -8.72 -12.25 28.54
C LYS A 490 -7.85 -13.37 29.12
N ASP A 491 -8.45 -14.15 30.01
CA ASP A 491 -7.87 -15.33 30.66
C ASP A 491 -6.72 -15.01 31.65
N LEU A 492 -6.83 -13.90 32.38
CA LEU A 492 -5.99 -13.60 33.54
C LEU A 492 -6.33 -14.55 34.70
N ASP A 493 -5.72 -15.74 34.71
CA ASP A 493 -5.97 -16.75 35.73
C ASP A 493 -5.29 -16.38 37.07
N ALA A 494 -6.01 -16.45 38.19
CA ALA A 494 -5.51 -16.11 39.55
C ALA A 494 -4.33 -16.98 40.04
N LYS A 495 -3.87 -17.94 39.23
CA LYS A 495 -2.71 -18.82 39.47
C LYS A 495 -1.52 -18.53 38.54
N ASN A 496 -1.74 -17.78 37.45
CA ASN A 496 -0.69 -17.32 36.57
C ASN A 496 -0.13 -16.04 37.20
N ASN A 497 0.95 -16.20 37.97
CA ASN A 497 1.78 -15.05 38.29
C ASN A 497 2.12 -14.34 36.98
N LEU A 498 2.04 -13.01 36.98
CA LEU A 498 2.62 -12.09 36.00
C LEU A 498 4.09 -12.41 35.59
N ASN A 499 4.72 -13.41 36.22
CA ASN A 499 6.03 -13.99 35.88
C ASN A 499 5.97 -15.11 34.80
N THR A 500 4.81 -15.45 34.22
CA THR A 500 4.73 -16.40 33.09
C THR A 500 4.72 -15.74 31.71
N VAL A 501 5.11 -14.46 31.63
CA VAL A 501 5.20 -13.59 30.42
C VAL A 501 5.88 -14.28 29.23
N HIS A 502 6.75 -15.27 29.45
CA HIS A 502 7.47 -16.00 28.40
C HIS A 502 6.64 -17.06 27.65
N LYS A 503 5.31 -17.04 27.69
CA LYS A 503 4.46 -18.02 27.00
C LYS A 503 3.25 -17.45 26.27
N ASP A 504 3.08 -16.13 26.29
CA ASP A 504 1.98 -15.44 25.61
C ASP A 504 2.56 -14.68 24.41
N ASP A 505 1.93 -14.83 23.25
CA ASP A 505 2.34 -14.22 21.98
C ASP A 505 1.57 -12.92 21.69
N ARG A 506 0.72 -12.47 22.61
CA ARG A 506 -0.06 -11.23 22.50
C ARG A 506 0.77 -10.00 22.91
N PRO A 507 0.61 -8.86 22.23
CA PRO A 507 1.30 -7.63 22.58
C PRO A 507 0.92 -7.08 23.95
N HIS A 508 1.91 -6.53 24.63
CA HIS A 508 1.81 -5.83 25.90
C HIS A 508 1.86 -4.32 25.70
N VAL A 509 0.75 -3.63 25.98
CA VAL A 509 0.62 -2.18 25.81
C VAL A 509 0.44 -1.50 27.16
N LEU A 510 1.33 -0.58 27.50
CA LEU A 510 1.26 0.21 28.73
C LEU A 510 0.75 1.62 28.45
N LEU A 511 -0.39 1.97 29.04
CA LEU A 511 -0.92 3.33 29.06
C LEU A 511 -0.53 4.00 30.38
N VAL A 512 0.23 5.09 30.29
CA VAL A 512 0.74 5.84 31.46
C VAL A 512 0.10 7.21 31.51
N GLY A 513 -0.40 7.60 32.68
CA GLY A 513 -0.94 8.93 32.91
C GLY A 513 -0.07 9.72 33.87
N ASN A 514 0.05 11.02 33.60
CA ASN A 514 0.76 11.97 34.47
C ASN A 514 2.20 11.54 34.74
N LEU A 515 2.92 11.19 33.68
CA LEU A 515 4.34 10.87 33.72
C LEU A 515 5.16 12.11 34.12
N ASN A 516 4.77 13.27 33.61
CA ASN A 516 5.36 14.58 33.90
C ASN A 516 4.87 15.23 35.20
N GLY A 517 3.98 14.56 35.93
CA GLY A 517 3.53 14.97 37.25
C GLY A 517 2.60 16.17 37.34
N ASP A 518 2.48 17.02 36.32
CA ASP A 518 1.66 18.24 36.35
C ASP A 518 0.41 18.17 35.47
N SER A 519 0.01 16.96 35.06
CA SER A 519 -1.03 16.71 34.07
C SER A 519 -2.01 15.63 34.57
N PRO A 520 -2.87 15.98 35.55
CA PRO A 520 -3.83 15.04 36.12
C PRO A 520 -4.96 14.64 35.15
N VAL A 521 -5.09 15.27 33.98
CA VAL A 521 -6.07 14.87 32.97
C VAL A 521 -5.83 13.45 32.46
N GLY A 522 -4.58 13.04 32.29
CA GLY A 522 -4.22 11.67 31.88
C GLY A 522 -4.68 10.63 32.90
N GLN A 523 -4.54 10.93 34.20
CA GLN A 523 -5.01 10.06 35.29
C GLN A 523 -6.51 9.78 35.16
N GLU A 524 -7.30 10.82 34.95
CA GLU A 524 -8.75 10.71 34.84
C GLU A 524 -9.16 9.91 33.62
N MET A 525 -8.56 10.20 32.46
CA MET A 525 -8.93 9.52 31.22
C MET A 525 -8.62 8.03 31.26
N LEU A 526 -7.49 7.64 31.86
CA LEU A 526 -7.11 6.23 31.98
C LEU A 526 -8.01 5.46 32.97
N VAL A 527 -8.49 6.09 34.04
CA VAL A 527 -9.49 5.46 34.93
C VAL A 527 -10.84 5.28 34.23
N ARG A 528 -11.24 6.22 33.37
CA ARG A 528 -12.47 6.14 32.57
C ARG A 528 -12.37 5.04 31.51
N LEU A 529 -11.21 4.94 30.85
CA LEU A 529 -10.90 3.86 29.91
C LEU A 529 -10.93 2.49 30.58
N ALA A 530 -10.36 2.35 31.78
CA ALA A 530 -10.43 1.08 32.52
C ALA A 530 -11.87 0.62 32.78
N ARG A 531 -12.77 1.54 33.14
CA ARG A 531 -14.21 1.24 33.29
C ARG A 531 -14.86 0.87 31.96
N HIS A 532 -14.54 1.61 30.90
CA HIS A 532 -15.06 1.37 29.56
C HIS A 532 -14.70 -0.02 29.05
N LEU A 533 -13.41 -0.38 29.06
CA LEU A 533 -12.92 -1.68 28.58
C LEU A 533 -13.54 -2.85 29.33
N ILE A 534 -13.61 -2.77 30.66
CA ILE A 534 -14.22 -3.82 31.50
C ILE A 534 -15.73 -3.92 31.23
N THR A 535 -16.44 -2.79 31.17
CA THR A 535 -17.90 -2.78 30.99
C THR A 535 -18.28 -3.29 29.60
N GLY A 536 -17.58 -2.81 28.56
CA GLY A 536 -17.76 -3.26 27.20
C GLY A 536 -17.51 -4.76 27.05
N TYR A 537 -16.42 -5.27 27.63
CA TYR A 537 -16.12 -6.70 27.60
C TYR A 537 -17.23 -7.52 28.28
N ASN A 538 -17.70 -7.08 29.45
CA ASN A 538 -18.79 -7.74 30.17
C ASN A 538 -20.12 -7.69 29.41
N HIS A 539 -20.30 -6.70 28.54
CA HIS A 539 -21.45 -6.59 27.63
C HIS A 539 -21.23 -7.33 26.30
N GLU A 540 -20.10 -8.02 26.14
CA GLU A 540 -19.70 -8.69 24.91
C GLU A 540 -19.65 -7.72 23.71
N GLU A 541 -19.29 -6.46 23.96
CA GLU A 541 -19.12 -5.46 22.91
C GLU A 541 -17.90 -5.84 22.04
N PRO A 542 -18.04 -5.90 20.70
CA PRO A 542 -17.03 -6.48 19.83
C PRO A 542 -15.64 -5.86 19.93
N VAL A 543 -15.53 -4.53 20.02
CA VAL A 543 -14.24 -3.83 20.02
C VAL A 543 -13.47 -4.13 21.30
N THR A 544 -14.08 -3.92 22.46
CA THR A 544 -13.49 -4.19 23.78
C THR A 544 -13.20 -5.68 23.99
N ALA A 545 -14.07 -6.58 23.50
CA ALA A 545 -13.82 -8.01 23.50
C ALA A 545 -12.61 -8.39 22.62
N ALA A 546 -12.50 -7.80 21.44
CA ALA A 546 -11.37 -8.04 20.54
C ALA A 546 -10.06 -7.49 21.12
N ILE A 547 -10.08 -6.28 21.70
CA ILE A 547 -8.91 -5.69 22.38
C ILE A 547 -8.44 -6.62 23.50
N LEU A 548 -9.28 -6.96 24.47
CA LEU A 548 -8.83 -7.75 25.62
C LEU A 548 -8.50 -9.20 25.26
N SER A 549 -9.01 -9.74 24.15
CA SER A 549 -8.63 -11.08 23.69
C SER A 549 -7.29 -11.12 22.95
N THR A 550 -6.85 -10.01 22.37
CA THR A 550 -5.65 -9.95 21.51
C THR A 550 -4.52 -9.10 22.06
N VAL A 551 -4.78 -8.27 23.08
CA VAL A 551 -3.80 -7.34 23.66
C VAL A 551 -3.84 -7.43 25.18
N HIS A 552 -2.65 -7.46 25.82
CA HIS A 552 -2.51 -7.20 27.25
C HIS A 552 -2.44 -5.69 27.47
N VAL A 553 -3.50 -5.13 28.03
CA VAL A 553 -3.60 -3.68 28.31
C VAL A 553 -3.23 -3.41 29.75
N HIS A 554 -2.18 -2.63 29.97
CA HIS A 554 -1.71 -2.23 31.28
C HIS A 554 -2.01 -0.75 31.49
N ILE A 555 -2.73 -0.42 32.55
CA ILE A 555 -3.15 0.94 32.85
C ILE A 555 -2.45 1.40 34.14
N LEU A 556 -1.61 2.42 34.02
CA LEU A 556 -0.94 3.09 35.12
C LEU A 556 -1.42 4.55 35.14
N PRO A 557 -2.54 4.87 35.81
CA PRO A 557 -3.12 6.20 35.71
C PRO A 557 -2.25 7.28 36.33
N GLN A 558 -1.52 6.97 37.40
CA GLN A 558 -0.78 7.94 38.19
C GLN A 558 0.67 7.52 38.41
N PHE A 559 1.61 8.13 37.70
CA PHE A 559 3.03 7.89 37.95
C PHE A 559 3.57 8.82 39.05
N ASN A 560 3.53 10.14 38.85
CA ASN A 560 4.05 11.11 39.81
C ASN A 560 2.95 11.70 40.72
N ILE A 561 2.66 11.00 41.83
CA ILE A 561 1.62 11.36 42.81
C ILE A 561 1.89 12.72 43.48
N HIS A 562 3.14 13.03 43.79
CA HIS A 562 3.50 14.28 44.47
C HIS A 562 3.37 15.49 43.54
N GLY A 563 3.76 15.35 42.27
CA GLY A 563 3.51 16.34 41.25
C GLY A 563 2.00 16.61 41.10
N ALA A 564 1.20 15.55 41.01
CA ALA A 564 -0.24 15.67 40.81
C ALA A 564 -0.91 16.43 41.96
N ALA A 565 -0.49 16.15 43.19
CA ALA A 565 -0.98 16.84 44.37
C ALA A 565 -0.55 18.32 44.44
N ALA A 566 0.54 18.69 43.76
CA ALA A 566 1.03 20.06 43.67
C ALA A 566 0.44 20.84 42.48
N ALA A 567 -0.20 20.16 41.52
CA ALA A 567 -0.83 20.77 40.36
C ALA A 567 -2.09 21.58 40.76
N VAL A 568 -2.41 22.62 39.98
CA VAL A 568 -3.53 23.54 40.28
C VAL A 568 -4.60 23.47 39.19
N PRO A 569 -5.90 23.26 39.53
CA PRO A 569 -6.98 23.27 38.55
C PRO A 569 -7.04 24.57 37.75
N GLY A 570 -7.21 24.45 36.43
CA GLY A 570 -7.23 25.57 35.49
C GLY A 570 -5.83 26.01 35.01
N ASP A 571 -4.76 25.33 35.43
CA ASP A 571 -3.43 25.58 34.89
C ASP A 571 -3.29 25.02 33.47
N CYS A 572 -3.39 25.94 32.50
CA CYS A 572 -3.20 25.66 31.09
C CYS A 572 -1.92 26.29 30.55
N THR A 573 -0.96 26.69 31.40
CA THR A 573 0.13 27.58 30.98
C THR A 573 1.24 26.93 30.15
N GLY A 574 1.15 25.63 29.83
CA GLY A 574 2.15 24.87 29.06
C GLY A 574 3.50 24.68 29.76
N LEU A 575 3.84 25.53 30.73
CA LEU A 575 5.06 25.48 31.53
C LEU A 575 5.06 24.27 32.48
N MET A 576 6.19 23.56 32.55
CA MET A 576 6.40 22.47 33.51
C MET A 576 7.04 22.98 34.81
N TYR A 577 6.54 22.52 35.95
CA TYR A 577 7.11 22.87 37.26
C TYR A 577 8.45 22.15 37.49
N ALA A 578 9.41 22.80 38.14
CA ALA A 578 10.78 22.29 38.29
C ALA A 578 10.89 20.93 39.04
N GLY A 579 9.87 20.55 39.82
CA GLY A 579 9.80 19.28 40.56
C GLY A 579 8.83 18.24 39.99
N SER A 580 8.16 18.51 38.87
CA SER A 580 7.21 17.56 38.27
C SER A 580 7.86 16.69 37.18
N LYS A 581 8.94 17.17 36.56
CA LYS A 581 9.59 16.55 35.40
C LYS A 581 10.10 15.13 35.65
N PHE A 582 9.76 14.21 34.75
CA PHE A 582 10.27 12.83 34.74
C PHE A 582 11.81 12.79 34.79
N ASN A 583 12.48 13.60 33.96
CA ASN A 583 13.95 13.67 33.94
C ASN A 583 14.57 14.17 35.27
N THR A 584 13.85 14.98 36.05
CA THR A 584 14.32 15.34 37.40
C THR A 584 14.30 14.12 38.32
N LEU A 585 13.27 13.27 38.22
CA LEU A 585 13.17 12.03 38.99
C LEU A 585 14.26 11.02 38.58
N VAL A 586 14.53 10.89 37.27
CA VAL A 586 15.62 10.04 36.74
C VAL A 586 16.98 10.50 37.28
N ARG A 587 17.28 11.80 37.25
CA ARG A 587 18.56 12.37 37.72
C ARG A 587 18.83 12.16 39.21
N HIS A 588 17.79 11.97 40.03
CA HIS A 588 17.90 11.80 41.48
C HIS A 588 17.75 10.33 41.94
N GLU A 589 17.73 9.36 41.00
CA GLU A 589 17.51 7.94 41.30
C GLU A 589 16.23 7.70 42.12
N ASP A 590 15.11 8.30 41.68
CA ASP A 590 13.84 8.15 42.38
C ASP A 590 13.33 6.69 42.37
N VAL A 591 12.83 6.23 43.52
CA VAL A 591 12.29 4.86 43.71
C VAL A 591 11.15 4.56 42.73
N THR A 592 10.37 5.57 42.33
CA THR A 592 9.28 5.43 41.35
C THR A 592 9.78 5.17 39.94
N VAL A 593 10.88 5.80 39.53
CA VAL A 593 11.51 5.58 38.22
C VAL A 593 12.13 4.19 38.17
N SER A 594 12.79 3.76 39.24
CA SER A 594 13.31 2.38 39.35
C SER A 594 12.18 1.37 39.24
N ALA A 595 11.06 1.59 39.92
CA ALA A 595 9.92 0.68 39.87
C ALA A 595 9.26 0.60 38.49
N LEU A 596 9.19 1.71 37.75
CA LEU A 596 8.70 1.70 36.36
C LEU A 596 9.69 0.99 35.42
N SER A 597 11.00 1.24 35.58
CA SER A 597 12.05 0.52 34.83
C SER A 597 11.97 -0.99 35.09
N ASP A 598 11.74 -1.39 36.34
CA ASP A 598 11.56 -2.80 36.73
C ASP A 598 10.30 -3.38 36.09
N LEU A 599 9.17 -2.65 36.10
CA LEU A 599 7.93 -3.07 35.44
C LEU A 599 8.15 -3.29 33.93
N VAL A 600 8.79 -2.34 33.25
CA VAL A 600 9.07 -2.44 31.81
C VAL A 600 10.00 -3.61 31.49
N SER A 601 11.03 -3.80 32.30
CA SER A 601 11.98 -4.90 32.12
C SER A 601 11.33 -6.27 32.38
N GLN A 602 10.37 -6.36 33.31
CA GLN A 602 9.69 -7.60 33.66
C GLN A 602 8.63 -8.01 32.63
N HIS A 603 7.89 -7.04 32.09
CA HIS A 603 6.75 -7.30 31.20
C HIS A 603 7.06 -7.25 29.71
N LYS A 604 8.24 -6.73 29.31
CA LYS A 604 8.62 -6.57 27.90
C LYS A 604 7.51 -5.90 27.08
N PHE A 605 7.14 -4.68 27.43
CA PHE A 605 6.12 -3.94 26.67
C PHE A 605 6.54 -3.74 25.22
N ASP A 606 5.61 -3.96 24.30
CA ASP A 606 5.77 -3.69 22.87
C ASP A 606 5.49 -2.22 22.55
N LEU A 607 4.59 -1.59 23.32
CA LEU A 607 4.22 -0.19 23.16
C LEU A 607 3.93 0.47 24.52
N ILE A 608 4.44 1.68 24.72
CA ILE A 608 4.12 2.56 25.83
C ILE A 608 3.48 3.84 25.27
N VAL A 609 2.27 4.17 25.74
CA VAL A 609 1.58 5.41 25.39
C VAL A 609 1.42 6.25 26.65
N ASP A 610 2.16 7.35 26.70
CA ASP A 610 2.01 8.38 27.73
C ASP A 610 0.86 9.33 27.34
N VAL A 611 -0.02 9.65 28.29
CA VAL A 611 -1.23 10.43 28.08
C VAL A 611 -1.18 11.68 28.95
N GLU A 612 -1.06 12.83 28.30
CA GLU A 612 -0.83 14.12 28.94
C GLU A 612 -1.76 15.23 28.41
N GLY A 613 -1.81 16.35 29.11
CA GLY A 613 -2.42 17.60 28.66
C GLY A 613 -1.38 18.71 28.46
N GLY A 614 -1.84 19.91 28.13
CA GLY A 614 -0.98 21.05 27.81
C GLY A 614 -0.80 21.29 26.31
N GLY A 615 -1.53 20.57 25.46
CA GLY A 615 -1.51 20.73 24.01
C GLY A 615 -2.38 19.70 23.29
N LYS A 616 -2.38 19.77 21.96
CA LYS A 616 -2.99 18.79 21.05
C LYS A 616 -1.98 18.41 19.97
N PHE A 617 -1.16 17.42 20.29
CA PHE A 617 -0.07 16.92 19.44
C PHE A 617 0.39 15.55 19.96
N ILE A 618 1.20 14.85 19.17
CA ILE A 618 1.79 13.56 19.51
C ILE A 618 3.31 13.70 19.46
N VAL A 619 4.02 13.11 20.41
CA VAL A 619 5.47 13.08 20.48
C VAL A 619 5.97 11.66 20.27
N ILE A 620 6.90 11.48 19.33
CA ILE A 620 7.57 10.21 19.02
C ILE A 620 9.10 10.35 19.11
N PRO A 621 9.87 9.26 19.29
CA PRO A 621 11.32 9.31 19.39
C PRO A 621 12.00 9.61 18.05
N ARG A 622 13.24 10.13 18.08
CA ARG A 622 14.12 10.40 16.93
C ARG A 622 15.52 9.81 17.14
N SER A 623 16.27 9.57 16.06
CA SER A 623 17.68 9.14 16.16
C SER A 623 18.59 10.20 16.75
N VAL A 624 19.09 9.92 17.96
CA VAL A 624 20.07 10.75 18.67
C VAL A 624 21.26 9.87 19.05
N SER A 625 22.44 10.16 18.49
CA SER A 625 23.68 9.66 19.09
C SER A 625 23.77 10.29 20.49
N ILE A 626 23.85 9.46 21.53
CA ILE A 626 23.92 9.85 22.96
C ILE A 626 25.08 10.83 23.26
N SER A 627 25.95 11.12 22.27
CA SER A 627 27.14 11.96 22.40
C SER A 627 27.12 13.31 21.65
N SER A 628 26.10 13.62 20.83
CA SER A 628 26.11 14.81 19.96
C SER A 628 25.00 15.81 20.33
N ARG A 629 25.37 17.09 20.42
CA ARG A 629 24.42 18.21 20.60
C ARG A 629 23.37 18.20 19.48
N ALA A 630 22.20 18.79 19.76
CA ALA A 630 21.01 18.92 18.93
C ALA A 630 21.18 19.37 17.44
N SER A 631 22.40 19.67 16.98
CA SER A 631 22.70 19.99 15.59
C SER A 631 22.91 18.78 14.67
N ASP A 632 23.05 17.56 15.20
CA ASP A 632 23.30 16.32 14.42
C ASP A 632 22.09 15.35 14.35
N ALA A 633 20.92 15.75 14.88
CA ALA A 633 19.71 14.91 14.95
C ALA A 633 18.95 14.83 13.61
N SER A 634 19.61 14.43 12.53
CA SER A 634 19.00 14.40 11.18
C SER A 634 18.31 13.09 10.82
N GLU A 635 18.53 12.00 11.55
CA GLU A 635 18.02 10.67 11.17
C GLU A 635 16.77 10.28 11.97
N LEU A 636 15.82 9.61 11.29
CA LEU A 636 14.59 9.07 11.89
C LEU A 636 14.92 7.76 12.62
N THR A 637 14.00 7.27 13.47
CA THR A 637 14.18 5.96 14.10
C THR A 637 14.00 4.83 13.09
N ASP A 638 14.53 3.64 13.40
CA ASP A 638 14.31 2.45 12.57
C ASP A 638 12.83 2.01 12.58
N ASP A 639 12.05 2.47 13.56
CA ASP A 639 10.62 2.20 13.72
C ASP A 639 9.71 3.40 13.43
N GLU A 640 10.22 4.38 12.68
CA GLU A 640 9.47 5.60 12.34
C GLU A 640 8.15 5.27 11.62
N ASP A 641 8.17 4.28 10.72
CA ASP A 641 7.00 3.80 10.00
C ASP A 641 5.88 3.33 10.94
N VAL A 642 6.24 2.50 11.93
CA VAL A 642 5.33 1.98 12.96
C VAL A 642 4.84 3.10 13.87
N LEU A 643 5.72 4.01 14.30
CA LEU A 643 5.37 5.12 15.17
C LEU A 643 4.41 6.12 14.50
N GLN A 644 4.61 6.39 13.21
CA GLN A 644 3.72 7.24 12.42
C GLN A 644 2.35 6.57 12.21
N ASP A 645 2.33 5.26 11.93
CA ASP A 645 1.11 4.47 11.78
C ASP A 645 0.25 4.46 13.06
N LEU A 646 0.89 4.23 14.21
CA LEU A 646 0.27 4.32 15.53
C LEU A 646 -0.24 5.75 15.82
N SER A 647 0.55 6.77 15.48
CA SER A 647 0.17 8.18 15.68
C SER A 647 -1.03 8.58 14.84
N ALA A 648 -1.07 8.19 13.57
CA ALA A 648 -2.19 8.41 12.67
C ALA A 648 -3.47 7.70 13.18
N SER A 649 -3.35 6.45 13.64
CA SER A 649 -4.47 5.70 14.22
C SER A 649 -5.07 6.39 15.45
N PHE A 650 -4.21 6.88 16.36
CA PHE A 650 -4.65 7.64 17.52
C PHE A 650 -5.34 8.95 17.11
N ALA A 651 -4.75 9.69 16.16
CA ALA A 651 -5.23 11.00 15.74
C ALA A 651 -6.48 10.97 14.85
N ALA A 652 -6.81 9.83 14.24
CA ALA A 652 -7.98 9.67 13.37
C ALA A 652 -9.31 10.10 14.03
N ALA A 653 -9.45 9.91 15.34
CA ALA A 653 -10.63 10.31 16.10
C ALA A 653 -10.51 11.71 16.77
N MET A 654 -9.35 12.34 16.68
CA MET A 654 -9.06 13.65 17.28
C MET A 654 -8.24 14.49 16.29
N SER A 655 -8.86 14.80 15.14
CA SER A 655 -8.20 15.43 13.99
C SER A 655 -7.63 16.83 14.27
N ASP A 656 -8.10 17.49 15.32
CA ASP A 656 -7.56 18.78 15.76
C ASP A 656 -6.17 18.70 16.38
N ILE A 657 -5.63 17.48 16.58
CA ILE A 657 -4.18 17.25 16.77
C ILE A 657 -3.39 17.92 15.64
N TYR A 658 -3.80 17.77 14.38
CA TYR A 658 -3.06 18.32 13.23
C TYR A 658 -3.36 19.79 12.96
N MET A 659 -4.33 20.38 13.65
CA MET A 659 -4.74 21.77 13.43
C MET A 659 -3.78 22.74 14.13
N LYS A 660 -3.01 23.48 13.35
CA LYS A 660 -2.13 24.53 13.87
C LYS A 660 -2.94 25.59 14.61
N GLY A 661 -2.59 25.82 15.88
CA GLY A 661 -3.29 26.78 16.74
C GLY A 661 -4.55 26.23 17.43
N ALA A 662 -4.84 24.93 17.33
CA ALA A 662 -5.93 24.29 18.08
C ALA A 662 -5.83 24.53 19.59
N CYS A 663 -4.61 24.64 20.11
CA CYS A 663 -4.35 25.05 21.48
C CYS A 663 -3.57 26.37 21.53
N PRO A 664 -4.15 27.47 22.05
CA PRO A 664 -3.46 28.75 22.18
C PRO A 664 -2.20 28.72 23.06
N VAL A 665 -2.09 27.68 23.90
CA VAL A 665 -1.05 27.52 24.92
C VAL A 665 0.10 26.61 24.49
N SER A 666 0.02 26.00 23.30
CA SER A 666 1.07 25.17 22.73
C SER A 666 1.38 25.62 21.30
N PRO A 667 2.66 25.81 20.93
CA PRO A 667 3.03 26.09 19.55
C PRO A 667 3.04 24.84 18.66
N PHE A 668 2.91 23.65 19.25
CA PHE A 668 3.04 22.36 18.56
C PHE A 668 1.66 21.81 18.13
N SER A 669 1.65 21.16 16.97
CA SER A 669 0.50 20.44 16.37
C SER A 669 1.04 19.28 15.53
N GLY A 670 0.23 18.25 15.31
CA GLY A 670 0.57 17.07 14.54
C GLY A 670 1.46 16.09 15.32
N VAL A 671 2.29 15.36 14.60
CA VAL A 671 3.32 14.48 15.15
C VAL A 671 4.63 15.25 15.16
N VAL A 672 5.27 15.33 16.32
CA VAL A 672 6.55 16.01 16.51
C VAL A 672 7.55 15.05 17.15
N HIS A 673 8.84 15.27 16.89
CA HIS A 673 9.88 14.46 17.51
C HIS A 673 10.31 15.05 18.85
N GLY A 674 10.66 14.20 19.84
CA GLY A 674 11.03 14.62 21.19
C GLY A 674 12.08 15.74 21.23
N VAL A 675 13.13 15.62 20.41
CA VAL A 675 14.20 16.62 20.28
C VAL A 675 13.74 18.01 19.79
N GLU A 676 12.63 18.09 19.06
CA GLU A 676 12.11 19.34 18.48
C GLU A 676 11.46 20.24 19.54
N LEU A 677 11.16 19.66 20.71
CA LEU A 677 10.53 20.35 21.83
C LEU A 677 11.51 21.23 22.63
N GLY A 678 12.81 21.19 22.27
CA GLY A 678 13.83 22.18 22.67
C GLY A 678 14.11 22.29 24.17
N SER A 679 13.55 21.40 25.00
CA SER A 679 13.70 21.40 26.44
C SER A 679 13.84 19.97 26.96
N GLU A 680 14.72 19.77 27.93
CA GLU A 680 14.97 18.50 28.66
C GLU A 680 13.71 17.90 29.32
N ALA A 681 12.51 18.44 29.07
CA ALA A 681 11.28 18.12 29.78
C ALA A 681 10.30 17.27 28.95
N LEU A 682 10.53 17.09 27.65
CA LEU A 682 9.67 16.30 26.75
C LEU A 682 10.42 15.17 26.02
N GLU A 683 11.70 14.98 26.34
CA GLU A 683 12.59 13.95 25.81
C GLU A 683 12.42 12.63 26.56
N VAL A 684 11.21 12.17 26.91
CA VAL A 684 11.10 10.84 27.56
C VAL A 684 11.08 9.73 26.51
N THR A 685 10.45 9.97 25.37
CA THR A 685 10.34 9.01 24.27
C THR A 685 11.71 8.60 23.72
N ASP A 686 12.61 9.57 23.47
CA ASP A 686 13.94 9.34 22.91
C ASP A 686 14.83 8.40 23.77
N PRO A 687 15.19 8.73 25.03
CA PRO A 687 16.03 7.88 25.86
C PRO A 687 15.33 6.55 26.17
N TRP A 688 13.99 6.51 26.24
CA TRP A 688 13.28 5.26 26.48
C TRP A 688 13.45 4.27 25.34
N TYR A 689 13.26 4.75 24.11
CA TYR A 689 13.42 3.96 22.90
C TYR A 689 14.85 3.39 22.80
N TYR A 690 15.88 4.19 23.08
CA TYR A 690 17.28 3.73 23.01
C TYR A 690 17.74 2.87 24.18
N GLN A 691 17.27 3.15 25.40
CA GLN A 691 17.73 2.44 26.59
C GLN A 691 17.04 1.09 26.77
N TYR A 692 15.76 1.00 26.44
CA TYR A 692 14.94 -0.18 26.71
C TYR A 692 14.48 -0.91 25.45
N HIS A 693 14.73 -0.36 24.25
CA HIS A 693 14.29 -0.94 22.97
C HIS A 693 12.77 -1.20 22.93
N THR A 694 12.00 -0.30 23.55
CA THR A 694 10.53 -0.33 23.60
C THR A 694 9.99 0.90 22.89
N LEU A 695 8.99 0.72 22.03
CA LEU A 695 8.31 1.84 21.37
C LEU A 695 7.57 2.67 22.41
N MET A 696 7.81 3.98 22.41
CA MET A 696 7.15 4.91 23.32
C MET A 696 6.67 6.14 22.57
N MET A 697 5.43 6.55 22.81
CA MET A 697 4.87 7.81 22.31
C MET A 697 4.17 8.58 23.44
N SER A 698 4.17 9.90 23.39
CA SER A 698 3.38 10.75 24.29
C SER A 698 2.27 11.44 23.51
N THR A 699 1.04 11.36 24.02
CA THR A 699 -0.17 11.92 23.41
C THR A 699 -0.68 13.07 24.26
N PHE A 700 -0.81 14.25 23.67
CA PHE A 700 -1.34 15.44 24.33
C PHE A 700 -2.80 15.60 23.91
N ILE A 701 -3.73 15.28 24.82
CA ILE A 701 -5.16 15.12 24.51
C ILE A 701 -6.02 16.34 24.85
N ALA A 702 -5.47 17.31 25.58
CA ALA A 702 -6.18 18.50 26.02
C ALA A 702 -5.24 19.71 26.08
N CYS A 703 -5.73 20.88 25.67
CA CYS A 703 -4.94 22.11 25.73
C CYS A 703 -4.52 22.48 27.16
N CYS A 704 -5.33 22.13 28.15
CA CYS A 704 -5.00 22.36 29.55
C CYS A 704 -4.37 21.10 30.16
N LYS A 705 -3.31 21.25 30.96
CA LYS A 705 -2.74 20.11 31.73
C LYS A 705 -3.69 19.68 32.84
N PHE A 706 -4.35 20.66 33.44
CA PHE A 706 -5.31 20.47 34.52
C PHE A 706 -6.63 21.20 34.19
N PRO A 707 -7.42 20.72 33.21
CA PRO A 707 -8.67 21.37 32.82
C PRO A 707 -9.65 21.47 34.01
N PRO A 708 -10.52 22.49 34.04
CA PRO A 708 -11.58 22.57 35.04
C PRO A 708 -12.35 21.24 35.16
N PRO A 709 -12.69 20.76 36.37
CA PRO A 709 -13.32 19.45 36.53
C PRO A 709 -14.66 19.28 35.80
N ALA A 710 -15.31 20.38 35.41
CA ALA A 710 -16.53 20.37 34.61
C ALA A 710 -16.29 19.98 33.14
N GLU A 711 -15.06 20.09 32.64
CA GLU A 711 -14.70 19.79 31.25
C GLU A 711 -14.26 18.32 31.06
N LEU A 712 -14.05 17.56 32.14
CA LEU A 712 -13.63 16.16 32.07
C LEU A 712 -14.54 15.25 31.23
N PRO A 713 -15.89 15.36 31.30
CA PRO A 713 -16.77 14.60 30.41
C PRO A 713 -16.51 14.92 28.94
N HIS A 714 -16.28 16.20 28.61
CA HIS A 714 -16.01 16.61 27.25
C HIS A 714 -14.66 16.06 26.75
N VAL A 715 -13.59 16.16 27.54
CA VAL A 715 -12.28 15.55 27.18
C VAL A 715 -12.44 14.04 26.96
N TRP A 716 -13.18 13.35 27.82
CA TRP A 716 -13.46 11.92 27.67
C TRP A 716 -14.20 11.59 26.36
N MET A 717 -15.22 12.38 26.02
CA MET A 717 -15.98 12.20 24.78
C MET A 717 -15.10 12.33 23.54
N LEU A 718 -14.11 13.22 23.57
CA LEU A 718 -13.19 13.44 22.45
C LEU A 718 -12.09 12.38 22.37
N SER A 719 -11.62 11.85 23.51
CA SER A 719 -10.46 10.95 23.55
C SER A 719 -10.80 9.45 23.49
N LEU A 720 -12.03 9.03 23.80
CA LEU A 720 -12.38 7.61 23.90
C LEU A 720 -12.01 6.81 22.64
N HIS A 721 -12.42 7.29 21.45
CA HIS A 721 -12.17 6.58 20.20
C HIS A 721 -10.67 6.54 19.85
N SER A 722 -9.89 7.57 20.19
CA SER A 722 -8.43 7.55 20.03
C SER A 722 -7.78 6.44 20.85
N PHE A 723 -8.23 6.21 22.09
CA PHE A 723 -7.75 5.10 22.91
C PHE A 723 -8.14 3.73 22.35
N LEU A 724 -9.36 3.58 21.83
CA LEU A 724 -9.78 2.32 21.21
C LEU A 724 -9.03 2.04 19.91
N ASN A 725 -8.74 3.07 19.12
CA ASN A 725 -8.00 2.96 17.87
C ASN A 725 -6.56 2.52 18.13
N ILE A 726 -5.83 3.17 19.04
CA ILE A 726 -4.44 2.79 19.32
C ILE A 726 -4.32 1.39 19.91
N LEU A 727 -5.23 0.99 20.81
CA LEU A 727 -5.27 -0.37 21.35
C LEU A 727 -5.63 -1.39 20.25
N THR A 728 -6.48 -1.02 19.30
CA THR A 728 -6.78 -1.87 18.15
C THR A 728 -5.60 -1.98 17.21
N ARG A 729 -4.91 -0.87 16.91
CA ARG A 729 -3.75 -0.84 16.02
C ARG A 729 -2.55 -1.57 16.60
N SER A 730 -2.38 -1.53 17.92
CA SER A 730 -1.28 -2.21 18.62
C SER A 730 -1.26 -3.74 18.50
N ARG A 731 -2.32 -4.36 17.96
CA ARG A 731 -2.33 -5.80 17.66
C ARG A 731 -1.79 -6.14 16.27
N GLN A 732 -1.47 -5.14 15.47
CA GLN A 732 -0.95 -5.30 14.12
C GLN A 732 0.55 -5.60 14.15
N GLY A 733 0.94 -6.75 13.62
CA GLY A 733 2.34 -7.15 13.67
C GLY A 733 2.56 -8.58 13.21
N ILE A 734 3.71 -9.12 13.58
CA ILE A 734 4.14 -10.48 13.27
C ILE A 734 4.31 -11.22 14.58
N GLN A 735 3.65 -12.35 14.73
CA GLN A 735 3.74 -13.19 15.92
C GLN A 735 4.05 -14.64 15.56
N GLY A 736 4.72 -15.35 16.46
CA GLY A 736 5.00 -16.77 16.26
C GLY A 736 6.09 -17.29 17.16
N GLN A 737 6.64 -18.44 16.80
CA GLN A 737 7.72 -19.09 17.53
C GLN A 737 8.79 -19.63 16.56
N VAL A 738 9.99 -19.83 17.09
CA VAL A 738 11.13 -20.37 16.35
C VAL A 738 11.41 -21.78 16.82
N GLU A 739 11.36 -22.73 15.89
CA GLU A 739 11.55 -24.15 16.13
C GLU A 739 12.72 -24.70 15.31
N ASN A 740 13.28 -25.82 15.76
CA ASN A 740 14.16 -26.64 14.94
C ASN A 740 13.37 -27.68 14.13
N GLU A 741 14.03 -28.37 13.19
CA GLU A 741 13.41 -29.40 12.34
C GLU A 741 12.77 -30.59 13.08
N THR A 742 13.02 -30.74 14.39
CA THR A 742 12.41 -31.77 15.25
C THR A 742 11.23 -31.25 16.08
N GLY A 743 10.82 -29.99 15.90
CA GLY A 743 9.77 -29.32 16.68
C GLY A 743 10.23 -28.86 18.07
N GLY A 744 11.54 -28.74 18.31
CA GLY A 744 12.07 -28.19 19.55
C GLY A 744 12.20 -26.66 19.46
N ILE A 745 11.69 -25.94 20.46
CA ILE A 745 11.76 -24.47 20.55
C ILE A 745 13.20 -24.00 20.66
N ILE A 746 13.55 -22.97 19.88
CA ILE A 746 14.82 -22.26 19.93
C ILE A 746 14.61 -21.02 20.80
N GLU A 747 15.12 -21.06 22.03
CA GLU A 747 14.88 -20.03 23.06
C GLU A 747 15.62 -18.70 22.79
N SER A 748 16.68 -18.71 21.99
CA SER A 748 17.49 -17.53 21.72
C SER A 748 17.90 -17.49 20.25
N TYR A 749 17.51 -16.40 19.59
CA TYR A 749 17.75 -16.12 18.18
C TYR A 749 17.72 -14.61 17.98
N THR A 750 18.21 -14.17 16.82
CA THR A 750 18.03 -12.80 16.37
C THR A 750 17.01 -12.75 15.25
N LEU A 751 16.11 -11.78 15.31
CA LEU A 751 15.09 -11.52 14.31
C LEU A 751 15.32 -10.13 13.71
N GLN A 752 15.19 -10.02 12.40
CA GLN A 752 15.25 -8.77 11.66
C GLN A 752 13.98 -8.64 10.83
N VAL A 753 13.26 -7.52 10.98
CA VAL A 753 12.16 -7.13 10.10
C VAL A 753 12.68 -6.09 9.12
N ASP A 754 12.53 -6.37 7.83
CA ASP A 754 13.04 -5.60 6.70
C ASP A 754 14.54 -5.30 6.80
N LYS A 755 14.90 -4.02 6.83
CA LYS A 755 16.29 -3.56 6.96
C LYS A 755 16.59 -2.99 8.35
N LYS A 756 15.67 -3.18 9.32
CA LYS A 756 15.85 -2.74 10.71
C LYS A 756 17.00 -3.53 11.37
N PRO A 757 17.59 -3.07 12.48
CA PRO A 757 18.63 -3.80 13.18
C PRO A 757 18.17 -5.20 13.64
N LEU A 758 19.11 -6.13 13.76
CA LEU A 758 18.84 -7.45 14.36
C LEU A 758 18.51 -7.28 15.84
N GLN A 759 17.36 -7.79 16.26
CA GLN A 759 16.90 -7.77 17.65
C GLN A 759 17.06 -9.17 18.27
N GLU A 760 17.61 -9.25 19.48
CA GLU A 760 17.60 -10.49 20.25
C GLU A 760 16.19 -10.79 20.74
N MET A 761 15.68 -11.98 20.41
CA MET A 761 14.32 -12.39 20.68
C MET A 761 14.28 -13.74 21.41
N THR A 762 13.14 -13.99 22.05
CA THR A 762 12.78 -15.25 22.70
C THR A 762 11.46 -15.75 22.13
N SER A 763 11.23 -17.07 22.10
CA SER A 763 9.95 -17.64 21.63
C SER A 763 8.95 -17.87 22.78
N PRO A 764 7.64 -17.64 22.58
CA PRO A 764 7.04 -16.99 21.41
C PRO A 764 7.36 -15.48 21.38
N PHE A 765 7.22 -14.87 20.21
CA PHE A 765 7.49 -13.45 19.99
C PHE A 765 6.30 -12.74 19.35
N PHE A 766 6.25 -11.42 19.56
CA PHE A 766 5.45 -10.46 18.83
C PHE A 766 6.36 -9.31 18.40
N VAL A 767 6.16 -8.77 17.20
CA VAL A 767 6.83 -7.57 16.70
C VAL A 767 5.81 -6.69 15.99
N LEU A 768 5.68 -5.44 16.41
CA LEU A 768 4.86 -4.45 15.73
C LEU A 768 5.39 -4.19 14.31
N ALA A 769 4.50 -4.21 13.33
CA ALA A 769 4.81 -3.94 11.94
C ALA A 769 3.62 -3.24 11.26
N THR A 770 3.91 -2.43 10.25
CA THR A 770 2.87 -1.76 9.46
C THR A 770 2.08 -2.76 8.61
N HIS A 771 0.94 -2.36 8.07
CA HIS A 771 0.23 -3.16 7.09
C HIS A 771 1.06 -3.29 5.80
N GLY A 772 1.19 -4.50 5.26
CA GLY A 772 1.92 -4.75 4.01
C GLY A 772 2.87 -5.96 4.08
N LYS A 773 3.71 -6.09 3.05
CA LYS A 773 4.70 -7.18 2.97
C LYS A 773 6.00 -6.79 3.64
N HIS A 774 6.39 -7.56 4.64
CA HIS A 774 7.63 -7.42 5.38
C HIS A 774 8.56 -8.61 5.12
N THR A 775 9.86 -8.36 5.07
CA THR A 775 10.88 -9.42 4.97
C THR A 775 11.39 -9.73 6.37
N VAL A 776 11.13 -10.93 6.88
CA VAL A 776 11.60 -11.34 8.21
C VAL A 776 12.73 -12.34 8.10
N THR A 777 13.87 -12.00 8.67
CA THR A 777 15.05 -12.86 8.74
C THR A 777 15.28 -13.33 10.18
N VAL A 778 15.42 -14.64 10.35
CA VAL A 778 15.69 -15.28 11.65
C VAL A 778 17.02 -16.01 11.59
N GLU A 779 17.85 -15.78 12.61
CA GLU A 779 19.19 -16.36 12.75
C GLU A 779 19.40 -16.93 14.14
N ALA A 780 19.92 -18.15 14.22
CA ALA A 780 20.31 -18.80 15.46
C ALA A 780 21.64 -19.54 15.29
N ALA A 781 22.44 -19.60 16.36
CA ALA A 781 23.76 -20.23 16.29
C ALA A 781 23.67 -21.73 15.96
N GLY A 782 24.35 -22.15 14.89
CA GLY A 782 24.36 -23.54 14.41
C GLY A 782 23.18 -23.91 13.50
N TYR A 783 22.43 -22.91 13.04
CA TYR A 783 21.31 -23.05 12.13
C TYR A 783 21.45 -22.14 10.91
N THR A 784 20.84 -22.56 9.82
CA THR A 784 20.82 -21.82 8.57
C THR A 784 19.88 -20.62 8.73
N ARG A 785 20.37 -19.45 8.35
CA ARG A 785 19.57 -18.22 8.25
C ARG A 785 18.32 -18.49 7.41
N LEU A 786 17.16 -18.13 7.94
CA LEU A 786 15.88 -18.23 7.23
C LEU A 786 15.32 -16.84 7.01
N THR A 787 15.00 -16.50 5.76
CA THR A 787 14.32 -15.25 5.40
C THR A 787 12.99 -15.59 4.72
N LEU A 788 11.91 -15.02 5.24
CA LEU A 788 10.55 -15.19 4.70
C LEU A 788 9.94 -13.82 4.41
N SER A 789 9.06 -13.76 3.41
CA SER A 789 8.18 -12.61 3.23
C SER A 789 6.86 -12.91 3.94
N ILE A 790 6.48 -12.03 4.86
CA ILE A 790 5.26 -12.12 5.67
C ILE A 790 4.38 -10.93 5.32
N GLU A 791 3.11 -11.19 5.04
CA GLU A 791 2.11 -10.16 4.81
C GLU A 791 1.40 -9.87 6.13
N VAL A 792 1.53 -8.65 6.63
CA VAL A 792 0.87 -8.15 7.84
C VAL A 792 -0.44 -7.49 7.44
N LYS A 793 -1.54 -7.98 8.01
CA LYS A 793 -2.89 -7.47 7.76
C LYS A 793 -3.22 -6.31 8.68
N GLU A 794 -4.11 -5.43 8.24
CA GLU A 794 -4.51 -4.29 9.04
C GLU A 794 -5.18 -4.74 10.37
N ASN A 795 -4.82 -4.09 11.48
CA ASN A 795 -5.40 -4.33 12.82
C ASN A 795 -5.35 -5.81 13.27
N SER A 796 -4.41 -6.60 12.76
CA SER A 796 -4.28 -8.01 13.11
C SER A 796 -2.84 -8.50 13.03
N ALA A 797 -2.53 -9.51 13.84
CA ALA A 797 -1.23 -10.14 13.86
C ALA A 797 -1.16 -11.26 12.81
N SER A 798 -0.09 -11.28 12.01
CA SER A 798 0.21 -12.38 11.12
C SER A 798 0.99 -13.45 11.87
N VAL A 799 0.38 -14.62 12.03
CA VAL A 799 0.96 -15.77 12.72
C VAL A 799 1.92 -16.50 11.77
N GLN A 800 3.21 -16.52 12.10
CA GLN A 800 4.24 -17.21 11.33
C GLN A 800 5.28 -17.85 12.24
N ASP A 801 5.29 -19.18 12.26
CA ASP A 801 6.34 -19.96 12.91
C ASP A 801 7.55 -20.15 11.98
N PHE A 802 8.76 -20.12 12.55
CA PHE A 802 10.01 -20.25 11.81
C PHE A 802 10.69 -21.57 12.15
N VAL A 803 10.84 -22.45 11.17
CA VAL A 803 11.55 -23.72 11.35
C VAL A 803 12.97 -23.59 10.80
N LEU A 804 13.95 -23.44 11.69
CA LEU A 804 15.35 -23.32 11.32
C LEU A 804 15.98 -24.69 11.08
N LYS A 805 16.74 -24.79 9.98
CA LYS A 805 17.47 -26.01 9.61
C LYS A 805 18.85 -26.01 10.25
N GLN A 806 19.27 -27.16 10.75
CA GLN A 806 20.62 -27.27 11.30
C GLN A 806 21.64 -27.13 10.17
N ASP A 807 22.71 -26.35 10.40
CA ASP A 807 23.76 -26.20 9.39
C ASP A 807 24.38 -27.56 9.05
N HIS A 808 24.07 -28.08 7.86
CA HIS A 808 24.70 -29.29 7.36
C HIS A 808 26.11 -28.95 6.88
N LYS A 809 27.11 -29.70 7.37
CA LYS A 809 28.51 -29.61 6.96
C LYS A 809 28.65 -29.49 5.44
N VAL A 810 29.56 -28.60 5.02
CA VAL A 810 30.10 -28.42 3.65
C VAL A 810 29.90 -29.66 2.77
N LEU A 811 29.16 -29.51 1.68
CA LEU A 811 28.92 -30.57 0.68
C LEU A 811 30.27 -31.02 0.07
N GLU A 812 30.67 -32.25 0.34
CA GLU A 812 31.72 -32.93 -0.43
C GLU A 812 31.12 -33.49 -1.73
N TYR A 813 31.85 -33.41 -2.83
CA TYR A 813 31.44 -34.01 -4.11
C TYR A 813 31.33 -35.53 -3.99
N HIS A 814 30.22 -36.11 -4.47
CA HIS A 814 30.01 -37.56 -4.39
C HIS A 814 30.95 -38.30 -5.34
N ASP A 815 31.70 -39.30 -4.88
CA ASP A 815 32.34 -40.24 -5.82
C ASP A 815 31.29 -41.11 -6.55
N TYR A 816 31.73 -41.91 -7.54
CA TYR A 816 30.81 -42.75 -8.32
C TYR A 816 29.99 -43.73 -7.45
N ASP A 817 30.60 -44.29 -6.41
CA ASP A 817 29.95 -45.27 -5.54
C ASP A 817 28.98 -44.58 -4.58
N GLN A 818 29.35 -43.42 -4.05
CA GLN A 818 28.51 -42.56 -3.23
C GLN A 818 27.28 -42.09 -4.03
N MET A 819 27.48 -41.61 -5.26
CA MET A 819 26.40 -41.26 -6.19
C MET A 819 25.48 -42.46 -6.41
N THR A 820 26.04 -43.62 -6.78
CA THR A 820 25.24 -44.82 -7.06
C THR A 820 24.45 -45.29 -5.84
N ARG A 821 25.03 -45.20 -4.63
CA ARG A 821 24.32 -45.48 -3.37
C ARG A 821 23.16 -44.52 -3.14
N LEU A 822 23.38 -43.22 -3.37
CA LEU A 822 22.33 -42.19 -3.24
C LEU A 822 21.17 -42.47 -4.20
N LEU A 823 21.45 -42.72 -5.48
CA LEU A 823 20.40 -43.02 -6.48
C LEU A 823 19.59 -44.27 -6.11
N LYS A 824 20.26 -45.33 -5.65
CA LYS A 824 19.58 -46.54 -5.16
C LYS A 824 18.71 -46.27 -3.95
N ASN A 825 19.22 -45.49 -2.98
CA ASN A 825 18.46 -45.14 -1.79
C ASN A 825 17.21 -44.33 -2.14
N VAL A 826 17.32 -43.33 -3.02
CA VAL A 826 16.15 -42.55 -3.48
C VAL A 826 15.13 -43.44 -4.19
N SER A 827 15.58 -44.37 -5.04
CA SER A 827 14.67 -45.32 -5.69
C SER A 827 13.96 -46.25 -4.71
N LEU A 828 14.57 -46.54 -3.55
CA LEU A 828 13.96 -47.35 -2.48
C LEU A 828 13.00 -46.53 -1.61
N LEU A 829 13.30 -45.24 -1.39
CA LEU A 829 12.47 -44.33 -0.58
C LEU A 829 11.17 -43.93 -1.31
N CYS A 830 11.23 -43.77 -2.63
CA CYS A 830 10.08 -43.35 -3.44
C CYS A 830 9.70 -44.37 -4.53
N PRO A 831 9.41 -45.64 -4.19
CA PRO A 831 9.29 -46.74 -5.15
C PRO A 831 8.09 -46.61 -6.11
N ASN A 832 7.09 -45.81 -5.73
CA ASN A 832 5.84 -45.66 -6.49
C ASN A 832 5.93 -44.63 -7.62
N ILE A 833 6.94 -43.76 -7.58
CA ILE A 833 7.10 -42.67 -8.55
C ILE A 833 8.52 -42.61 -9.14
N VAL A 834 9.49 -43.30 -8.55
CA VAL A 834 10.89 -43.30 -9.01
C VAL A 834 11.27 -44.66 -9.60
N LYS A 835 11.86 -44.62 -10.79
CA LYS A 835 12.48 -45.78 -11.43
C LYS A 835 13.91 -45.47 -11.83
N MET A 836 14.86 -46.20 -11.26
CA MET A 836 16.27 -46.16 -11.65
C MET A 836 16.53 -47.15 -12.80
N THR A 837 17.18 -46.70 -13.87
CA THR A 837 17.50 -47.50 -15.07
C THR A 837 18.97 -47.34 -15.45
N SER A 838 19.68 -48.46 -15.72
CA SER A 838 21.00 -48.40 -16.36
C SER A 838 20.82 -48.25 -17.88
N LEU A 839 21.41 -47.18 -18.42
CA LEU A 839 21.38 -46.90 -19.85
C LEU A 839 22.45 -47.70 -20.61
N GLY A 840 23.56 -48.01 -19.96
CA GLY A 840 24.68 -48.73 -20.54
C GLY A 840 25.90 -48.62 -19.63
N LYS A 841 27.00 -49.28 -20.04
CA LYS A 841 28.27 -49.22 -19.32
C LYS A 841 29.30 -48.43 -20.11
N THR A 842 30.13 -47.67 -19.40
CA THR A 842 31.30 -46.99 -19.94
C THR A 842 32.46 -47.97 -20.20
N ALA A 843 33.58 -47.47 -20.72
CA ALA A 843 34.76 -48.29 -20.98
C ALA A 843 35.35 -48.92 -19.70
N LEU A 844 35.23 -48.27 -18.54
CA LEU A 844 35.64 -48.86 -17.25
C LEU A 844 34.52 -49.67 -16.57
N SER A 845 33.50 -50.08 -17.33
CA SER A 845 32.37 -50.89 -16.86
C SER A 845 31.47 -50.22 -15.81
N SER A 846 31.56 -48.90 -15.67
CA SER A 846 30.69 -48.07 -14.82
C SER A 846 29.33 -47.92 -15.50
N ASP A 847 28.23 -48.15 -14.78
CA ASP A 847 26.88 -47.90 -15.27
C ASP A 847 26.59 -46.39 -15.36
N ILE A 848 25.95 -45.99 -16.47
CA ILE A 848 25.35 -44.66 -16.64
C ILE A 848 23.89 -44.77 -16.22
N TRP A 849 23.53 -44.06 -15.14
CA TRP A 849 22.23 -44.16 -14.51
C TRP A 849 21.27 -43.08 -14.99
N MET A 850 20.00 -43.45 -15.15
CA MET A 850 18.89 -42.52 -15.37
C MET A 850 17.84 -42.74 -14.30
N MET A 851 17.40 -41.65 -13.67
CA MET A 851 16.26 -41.61 -12.76
C MET A 851 15.04 -41.13 -13.52
N HIS A 852 13.94 -41.87 -13.46
CA HIS A 852 12.64 -41.47 -13.98
C HIS A 852 11.70 -41.20 -12.81
N PHE A 853 11.14 -39.99 -12.75
CA PHE A 853 10.08 -39.58 -11.83
C PHE A 853 8.75 -39.45 -12.58
N GLY A 854 7.68 -40.10 -12.11
CA GLY A 854 6.32 -39.96 -12.63
C GLY A 854 5.46 -41.23 -12.45
N ARG A 855 4.13 -41.07 -12.48
CA ARG A 855 3.14 -42.16 -12.27
C ARG A 855 2.56 -42.65 -13.61
N ASN A 856 2.50 -43.96 -13.84
CA ASN A 856 2.08 -44.55 -15.11
C ASN A 856 0.56 -44.62 -15.37
N GLU A 857 -0.29 -43.92 -14.60
CA GLU A 857 -1.75 -44.15 -14.57
C GLU A 857 -2.60 -42.99 -15.14
N THR A 858 -2.25 -42.44 -16.30
CA THR A 858 -3.09 -41.42 -16.96
C THR A 858 -3.59 -41.87 -18.34
N ARG A 859 -4.86 -41.59 -18.64
CA ARG A 859 -5.48 -41.83 -19.98
C ARG A 859 -4.88 -40.94 -21.08
N HIS A 860 -4.13 -39.90 -20.72
CA HIS A 860 -3.43 -38.99 -21.63
C HIS A 860 -1.91 -39.10 -21.45
N VAL A 861 -1.16 -38.81 -22.51
CA VAL A 861 0.32 -38.79 -22.49
C VAL A 861 0.79 -37.57 -21.70
N PRO A 862 1.40 -37.73 -20.52
CA PRO A 862 1.85 -36.59 -19.72
C PRO A 862 3.03 -35.86 -20.38
N PRO A 863 3.18 -34.54 -20.14
CA PRO A 863 4.36 -33.78 -20.54
C PRO A 863 5.65 -34.43 -20.01
N ARG A 864 6.75 -34.23 -20.74
CA ARG A 864 8.03 -34.90 -20.43
C ARG A 864 9.19 -33.93 -20.55
N ILE A 865 10.12 -34.00 -19.62
CA ILE A 865 11.34 -33.22 -19.63
C ILE A 865 12.52 -34.10 -19.23
N MET A 866 13.68 -33.86 -19.84
CA MET A 866 14.91 -34.57 -19.49
C MET A 866 16.00 -33.59 -19.07
N PHE A 867 16.66 -33.88 -17.95
CA PHE A 867 17.86 -33.20 -17.48
C PHE A 867 19.07 -34.11 -17.66
N VAL A 868 20.15 -33.55 -18.19
CA VAL A 868 21.42 -34.25 -18.39
C VAL A 868 22.52 -33.38 -17.81
N GLY A 869 23.41 -33.95 -17.00
CA GLY A 869 24.56 -33.25 -16.45
C GLY A 869 25.84 -34.06 -16.61
N ASN A 870 26.96 -33.38 -16.39
CA ASN A 870 28.31 -33.94 -16.43
C ASN A 870 28.54 -34.72 -17.74
N VAL A 871 28.23 -34.03 -18.86
CA VAL A 871 28.56 -34.48 -20.22
C VAL A 871 30.08 -34.42 -20.39
N LEU A 872 30.71 -33.37 -19.89
CA LEU A 872 32.14 -33.31 -19.65
C LEU A 872 32.42 -33.73 -18.19
N GLY A 873 33.47 -34.53 -17.97
CA GLY A 873 33.69 -35.22 -16.70
C GLY A 873 34.04 -34.29 -15.54
N GLU A 874 34.68 -33.17 -15.79
CA GLU A 874 35.03 -32.12 -14.83
C GLU A 874 33.86 -31.25 -14.37
N GLU A 875 32.69 -31.32 -15.03
CA GLU A 875 31.49 -30.55 -14.67
C GLU A 875 30.80 -31.12 -13.41
N MET A 876 31.56 -31.32 -12.33
CA MET A 876 31.12 -31.98 -11.10
C MET A 876 29.98 -31.25 -10.41
N THR A 877 29.94 -29.92 -10.50
CA THR A 877 28.86 -29.10 -9.94
C THR A 877 27.52 -29.41 -10.61
N SER A 878 27.50 -29.62 -11.93
CA SER A 878 26.26 -29.99 -12.64
C SER A 878 25.69 -31.32 -12.13
N ARG A 879 26.57 -32.30 -11.89
CA ARG A 879 26.19 -33.60 -11.31
C ARG A 879 25.60 -33.42 -9.92
N GLU A 880 26.25 -32.68 -9.03
CA GLU A 880 25.76 -32.50 -7.65
C GLU A 880 24.41 -31.79 -7.59
N ILE A 881 24.21 -30.75 -8.41
CA ILE A 881 22.92 -30.06 -8.51
C ILE A 881 21.82 -31.04 -8.92
N LEU A 882 22.10 -31.91 -9.90
CA LEU A 882 21.14 -32.93 -10.32
C LEU A 882 20.91 -34.00 -9.25
N LEU A 883 21.91 -34.36 -8.44
CA LEU A 883 21.73 -35.26 -7.30
C LEU A 883 20.86 -34.62 -6.22
N GLN A 884 21.03 -33.33 -5.94
CA GLN A 884 20.15 -32.60 -5.02
C GLN A 884 18.73 -32.52 -5.54
N LEU A 885 18.54 -32.24 -6.83
CA LEU A 885 17.22 -32.27 -7.47
C LEU A 885 16.56 -33.66 -7.31
N ILE A 886 17.30 -34.74 -7.53
CA ILE A 886 16.81 -36.12 -7.35
C ILE A 886 16.34 -36.37 -5.90
N VAL A 887 17.11 -35.93 -4.90
CA VAL A 887 16.73 -36.07 -3.48
C VAL A 887 15.49 -35.21 -3.17
N HIS A 888 15.49 -33.96 -3.62
CA HIS A 888 14.42 -33.00 -3.40
C HIS A 888 13.09 -33.47 -3.98
N LEU A 889 13.07 -33.97 -5.22
CA LEU A 889 11.85 -34.49 -5.86
C LEU A 889 11.23 -35.67 -5.09
N CYS A 890 12.06 -36.52 -4.49
CA CYS A 890 11.57 -37.62 -3.65
C CYS A 890 11.07 -37.13 -2.28
N ASP A 891 11.81 -36.24 -1.60
CA ASP A 891 11.41 -35.69 -0.29
C ASP A 891 10.12 -34.89 -0.38
N VAL A 892 9.99 -34.04 -1.40
CA VAL A 892 8.80 -33.23 -1.65
C VAL A 892 7.57 -34.09 -1.90
N TYR A 893 7.70 -35.17 -2.68
CA TYR A 893 6.61 -36.11 -2.90
C TYR A 893 6.12 -36.79 -1.60
N GLN A 894 7.03 -36.99 -0.63
CA GLN A 894 6.68 -37.58 0.66
C GLN A 894 5.99 -36.60 1.62
N ARG A 895 6.22 -35.29 1.51
CA ARG A 895 5.83 -34.31 2.54
C ARG A 895 4.81 -33.26 2.13
N SER A 896 4.62 -32.96 0.84
CA SER A 896 3.83 -31.78 0.40
C SER A 896 2.71 -32.11 -0.58
N ILE A 897 1.64 -31.31 -0.58
CA ILE A 897 0.46 -31.44 -1.46
C ILE A 897 0.69 -30.76 -2.82
N TYR A 898 1.38 -29.63 -2.89
CA TYR A 898 1.41 -28.76 -4.09
C TYR A 898 2.38 -29.25 -5.20
N PRO A 899 3.63 -29.66 -4.92
CA PRO A 899 4.52 -30.18 -5.97
C PRO A 899 4.25 -31.65 -6.31
N LYS A 900 3.41 -32.32 -5.50
CA LYS A 900 2.90 -33.65 -5.79
C LYS A 900 2.07 -33.66 -7.07
N GLU A 901 1.29 -32.60 -7.33
CA GLU A 901 0.53 -32.49 -8.58
C GLU A 901 1.41 -32.44 -9.83
N VAL A 902 2.57 -31.78 -9.77
CA VAL A 902 3.52 -31.73 -10.89
C VAL A 902 4.06 -33.13 -11.20
N LEU A 903 4.47 -33.87 -10.17
CA LEU A 903 4.97 -35.25 -10.30
C LEU A 903 3.88 -36.27 -10.65
N GLU A 904 2.60 -35.94 -10.40
CA GLU A 904 1.44 -36.73 -10.83
C GLU A 904 1.04 -36.43 -12.29
N LYS A 905 1.33 -35.23 -12.80
CA LYS A 905 0.92 -34.77 -14.14
C LYS A 905 2.06 -34.77 -15.17
N MET A 906 3.33 -34.89 -14.76
CA MET A 906 4.52 -34.80 -15.63
C MET A 906 5.50 -35.97 -15.40
N HIS A 907 6.27 -36.32 -16.44
CA HIS A 907 7.41 -37.24 -16.33
C HIS A 907 8.74 -36.48 -16.42
N ILE A 908 9.59 -36.67 -15.41
CA ILE A 908 10.92 -36.06 -15.35
C ILE A 908 11.99 -37.16 -15.45
N TYR A 909 12.95 -36.99 -16.35
CA TYR A 909 14.07 -37.91 -16.53
C TYR A 909 15.37 -37.19 -16.20
N ILE A 910 16.24 -37.79 -15.38
CA ILE A 910 17.48 -37.16 -14.93
C ILE A 910 18.64 -38.13 -15.12
N ILE A 911 19.66 -37.69 -15.87
CA ILE A 911 20.96 -38.36 -15.99
C ILE A 911 21.97 -37.48 -15.25
N PRO A 912 22.36 -37.82 -14.01
CA PRO A 912 23.22 -36.96 -13.21
C PRO A 912 24.65 -36.90 -13.76
N ALA A 913 25.13 -37.98 -14.41
CA ALA A 913 26.45 -38.03 -15.00
C ALA A 913 26.52 -38.93 -16.23
N VAL A 914 26.93 -38.34 -17.36
CA VAL A 914 27.18 -39.07 -18.61
C VAL A 914 28.63 -39.55 -18.68
N ASN A 915 29.61 -38.68 -18.39
CA ASN A 915 31.04 -39.01 -18.39
C ASN A 915 31.54 -39.42 -17.00
N VAL A 916 30.95 -40.48 -16.43
CA VAL A 916 31.28 -40.96 -15.08
C VAL A 916 32.74 -41.38 -14.91
N ASP A 917 33.40 -41.82 -15.98
CA ASP A 917 34.81 -42.20 -15.92
C ASP A 917 35.74 -40.98 -16.00
N GLY A 918 35.42 -39.97 -16.84
CA GLY A 918 36.13 -38.69 -16.87
C GLY A 918 36.04 -37.94 -15.55
N ALA A 919 34.88 -37.99 -14.89
CA ALA A 919 34.65 -37.41 -13.56
C ALA A 919 35.58 -37.95 -12.47
N ARG A 920 36.13 -39.16 -12.62
CA ARG A 920 37.14 -39.71 -11.68
C ARG A 920 38.51 -39.05 -11.85
N LEU A 921 38.74 -38.40 -12.98
CA LEU A 921 40.00 -37.72 -13.30
C LEU A 921 39.93 -36.21 -13.00
N ALA A 922 38.75 -35.70 -12.65
CA ALA A 922 38.53 -34.31 -12.26
C ALA A 922 39.24 -33.99 -10.94
N ARG A 923 39.79 -32.78 -10.82
CA ARG A 923 40.54 -32.33 -9.64
C ARG A 923 39.86 -31.13 -9.00
N LEU A 924 39.75 -31.17 -7.67
CA LEU A 924 39.20 -30.07 -6.88
C LEU A 924 40.05 -28.80 -7.07
N GLY A 925 39.40 -27.66 -7.32
CA GLY A 925 40.05 -26.35 -7.39
C GLY A 925 40.77 -26.03 -8.72
N VAL A 926 40.60 -26.84 -9.76
CA VAL A 926 41.13 -26.57 -11.11
C VAL A 926 40.02 -26.00 -11.99
N CYS A 927 40.16 -24.75 -12.45
CA CYS A 927 39.20 -24.09 -13.35
C CYS A 927 39.61 -24.14 -14.85
N ASP A 928 40.74 -24.78 -15.19
CA ASP A 928 41.25 -24.89 -16.57
C ASP A 928 40.78 -26.19 -17.24
N GLU A 929 40.45 -26.11 -18.54
CA GLU A 929 40.12 -27.26 -19.40
C GLU A 929 41.32 -28.23 -19.45
N GLY A 930 41.19 -29.43 -18.87
CA GLY A 930 42.25 -30.44 -19.04
C GLY A 930 42.22 -31.67 -18.14
N SER A 931 41.68 -31.60 -16.92
CA SER A 931 41.57 -32.79 -16.05
C SER A 931 40.15 -33.33 -16.02
N GLY A 932 39.88 -34.38 -16.79
CA GLY A 932 38.58 -35.07 -16.79
C GLY A 932 37.59 -34.62 -17.86
N HIS A 933 37.94 -33.63 -18.70
CA HIS A 933 37.16 -33.16 -19.87
C HIS A 933 36.69 -34.29 -20.76
N ASN A 934 37.65 -34.98 -21.34
CA ASN A 934 37.40 -36.05 -22.28
C ASN A 934 36.98 -37.35 -21.57
N ASN A 935 36.27 -38.22 -22.29
CA ASN A 935 36.06 -39.58 -21.83
C ASN A 935 37.38 -40.38 -21.81
N THR A 936 37.36 -41.62 -21.32
CA THR A 936 38.55 -42.49 -21.22
C THR A 936 39.18 -42.90 -22.56
N ARG A 937 38.51 -42.60 -23.68
CA ARG A 937 39.06 -42.75 -25.04
C ARG A 937 39.62 -41.44 -25.60
N ASN A 938 39.75 -40.42 -24.74
CA ASN A 938 40.21 -39.08 -25.07
C ASN A 938 39.32 -38.37 -26.12
N VAL A 939 38.00 -38.56 -26.01
CA VAL A 939 36.99 -37.91 -26.86
C VAL A 939 36.23 -36.88 -26.04
N ASP A 940 36.11 -35.67 -26.58
CA ASP A 940 35.20 -34.65 -26.09
C ASP A 940 33.76 -35.06 -26.45
N LEU A 941 32.97 -35.39 -25.43
CA LEU A 941 31.61 -35.86 -25.66
C LEU A 941 30.65 -34.75 -26.10
N ASP A 942 30.95 -33.47 -25.85
CA ASP A 942 30.10 -32.35 -26.25
C ASP A 942 30.09 -32.21 -27.78
N THR A 943 31.25 -32.37 -28.42
CA THR A 943 31.39 -32.33 -29.89
C THR A 943 30.53 -33.35 -30.63
N ASN A 944 30.19 -34.47 -29.97
CA ASN A 944 29.32 -35.51 -30.52
C ASN A 944 27.87 -35.05 -30.74
N PHE A 945 27.48 -33.89 -30.20
CA PHE A 945 26.12 -33.36 -30.30
C PHE A 945 26.02 -32.11 -31.20
N TYR A 946 27.13 -31.64 -31.79
CA TYR A 946 27.18 -30.42 -32.61
C TYR A 946 27.46 -30.62 -34.11
N ASP A 947 28.15 -31.69 -34.53
CA ASP A 947 28.67 -31.80 -35.90
C ASP A 947 27.81 -32.65 -36.86
N THR A 948 27.53 -32.13 -38.07
CA THR A 948 26.80 -32.82 -39.15
C THR A 948 27.72 -33.56 -40.12
N GLU A 949 29.04 -33.29 -40.11
CA GLU A 949 30.02 -33.98 -40.96
C GLU A 949 30.85 -35.00 -40.17
N GLY A 950 30.29 -36.19 -39.97
CA GLY A 950 30.95 -37.28 -39.22
C GLY A 950 30.03 -38.23 -38.47
N TYR A 951 28.71 -38.13 -38.72
CA TYR A 951 27.62 -38.82 -38.02
C TYR A 951 27.81 -40.33 -37.77
N GLU A 952 28.60 -41.03 -38.59
CA GLU A 952 28.86 -42.47 -38.43
C GLU A 952 29.92 -42.82 -37.37
N LYS A 953 30.94 -41.98 -37.14
CA LYS A 953 31.98 -42.23 -36.09
C LYS A 953 31.52 -41.78 -34.70
N ILE A 954 30.67 -40.77 -34.65
CA ILE A 954 30.09 -40.18 -33.45
C ILE A 954 29.19 -41.17 -32.69
N GLN A 955 28.55 -42.10 -33.41
CA GLN A 955 27.67 -43.13 -32.82
C GLN A 955 28.39 -44.26 -32.08
N GLU A 956 29.72 -44.34 -32.08
CA GLU A 956 30.43 -45.49 -31.50
C GLU A 956 30.76 -45.36 -30.01
N GLN A 957 30.72 -44.15 -29.43
CA GLN A 957 30.99 -43.94 -28.01
C GLN A 957 29.86 -44.51 -27.15
N LEU A 958 30.24 -45.17 -26.04
CA LEU A 958 29.29 -45.86 -25.17
C LEU A 958 28.38 -44.87 -24.44
N GLU A 959 28.92 -43.72 -24.07
CA GLU A 959 28.23 -42.62 -23.42
C GLU A 959 27.19 -41.96 -24.34
N THR A 960 27.57 -41.67 -25.59
CA THR A 960 26.66 -41.11 -26.62
C THR A 960 25.50 -42.08 -26.92
N LYS A 961 25.79 -43.39 -27.00
CA LYS A 961 24.73 -44.42 -27.14
C LYS A 961 23.78 -44.44 -25.95
N ALA A 962 24.28 -44.21 -24.73
CA ALA A 962 23.47 -44.16 -23.53
C ALA A 962 22.50 -42.97 -23.54
N VAL A 963 22.97 -41.77 -23.92
CA VAL A 963 22.12 -40.58 -24.07
C VAL A 963 21.07 -40.79 -25.18
N LYS A 964 21.45 -41.37 -26.33
CA LYS A 964 20.50 -41.71 -27.39
C LYS A 964 19.41 -42.67 -26.92
N LYS A 965 19.80 -43.73 -26.19
CA LYS A 965 18.85 -44.66 -25.58
C LYS A 965 17.95 -43.97 -24.57
N ALA A 966 18.46 -43.00 -23.80
CA ALA A 966 17.66 -42.21 -22.88
C ALA A 966 16.60 -41.38 -23.61
N LEU A 967 16.97 -40.73 -24.72
CA LEU A 967 16.03 -39.98 -25.59
C LEU A 967 14.95 -40.89 -26.18
N GLU A 968 15.31 -42.09 -26.63
CA GLU A 968 14.36 -43.07 -27.15
C GLU A 968 13.38 -43.57 -26.07
N LEU A 969 13.88 -43.78 -24.84
CA LEU A 969 13.08 -44.20 -23.69
C LEU A 969 12.16 -43.08 -23.17
N SER A 970 12.66 -41.86 -23.05
CA SER A 970 11.93 -40.73 -22.49
C SER A 970 10.96 -40.13 -23.51
N ARG A 971 11.36 -40.04 -24.78
CA ARG A 971 10.72 -39.22 -25.83
C ARG A 971 10.41 -37.81 -25.36
N SER A 972 11.32 -37.22 -24.57
CA SER A 972 11.13 -35.88 -24.03
C SER A 972 11.22 -34.83 -25.15
N PRO A 973 10.20 -33.97 -25.33
CA PRO A 973 10.26 -32.86 -26.28
C PRO A 973 11.24 -31.76 -25.83
N ILE A 974 11.58 -31.70 -24.54
CA ILE A 974 12.49 -30.73 -23.95
C ILE A 974 13.63 -31.47 -23.26
N VAL A 975 14.86 -31.08 -23.57
CA VAL A 975 16.09 -31.59 -22.96
C VAL A 975 16.91 -30.41 -22.45
N VAL A 976 17.21 -30.42 -21.16
CA VAL A 976 18.02 -29.41 -20.48
C VAL A 976 19.38 -30.01 -20.18
N ASN A 977 20.42 -29.48 -20.81
CA ASN A 977 21.79 -29.82 -20.49
C ASN A 977 22.30 -28.87 -19.40
N VAL A 978 22.52 -29.39 -18.19
CA VAL A 978 22.99 -28.63 -17.04
C VAL A 978 24.52 -28.63 -17.06
N ARG A 979 25.11 -27.44 -17.17
CA ARG A 979 26.55 -27.25 -17.30
C ARG A 979 27.09 -26.36 -16.20
N SER A 980 28.41 -26.38 -16.00
CA SER A 980 29.12 -25.53 -15.06
C SER A 980 30.37 -24.94 -15.71
N GLY A 981 30.71 -23.69 -15.39
CA GLY A 981 31.89 -22.99 -15.95
C GLY A 981 31.54 -21.69 -16.69
N SER A 982 30.28 -21.48 -17.07
CA SER A 982 29.79 -20.24 -17.67
C SER A 982 28.40 -19.89 -17.12
N ASN A 983 28.05 -18.60 -17.10
CA ASN A 983 26.74 -18.09 -16.69
C ASN A 983 25.85 -17.80 -17.91
N THR A 984 25.77 -18.75 -18.84
CA THR A 984 25.05 -18.59 -20.10
C THR A 984 23.96 -19.64 -20.24
N VAL A 985 22.75 -19.21 -20.60
CA VAL A 985 21.68 -20.10 -21.07
C VAL A 985 21.65 -20.05 -22.59
N ALA A 986 21.80 -21.21 -23.24
CA ALA A 986 21.74 -21.34 -24.69
C ALA A 986 20.55 -22.21 -25.10
N PHE A 987 19.77 -21.74 -26.06
CA PHE A 987 18.63 -22.46 -26.62
C PHE A 987 18.99 -22.97 -28.01
N PHE A 988 18.81 -24.28 -28.24
CA PHE A 988 19.05 -24.91 -29.55
C PHE A 988 17.72 -25.41 -30.12
N GLY A 989 17.37 -24.97 -31.33
CA GLY A 989 16.10 -25.30 -32.02
C GLY A 989 15.01 -24.25 -31.84
N ALA A 990 13.79 -24.57 -32.29
CA ALA A 990 12.62 -23.70 -32.13
C ALA A 990 12.06 -23.84 -30.70
N VAL A 991 12.63 -23.09 -29.75
CA VAL A 991 12.12 -23.00 -28.38
C VAL A 991 11.23 -21.76 -28.26
N ASP A 992 10.11 -21.90 -27.56
CA ASP A 992 9.20 -20.81 -27.23
C ASP A 992 9.91 -19.74 -26.40
N LYS A 993 9.80 -18.46 -26.80
CA LYS A 993 10.44 -17.33 -26.10
C LYS A 993 9.89 -17.14 -24.68
N ASP A 994 8.63 -17.47 -24.45
CA ASP A 994 7.99 -17.31 -23.15
C ASP A 994 8.52 -18.35 -22.16
N LEU A 995 8.77 -19.57 -22.63
CA LEU A 995 9.41 -20.62 -21.83
C LEU A 995 10.86 -20.25 -21.47
N ALA A 996 11.59 -19.65 -22.41
CA ALA A 996 12.94 -19.15 -22.18
C ALA A 996 12.97 -18.04 -21.13
N ASN A 997 12.07 -17.06 -21.23
CA ASN A 997 11.96 -15.95 -20.29
C ASN A 997 11.51 -16.42 -18.91
N ALA A 998 10.55 -17.34 -18.81
CA ALA A 998 10.13 -17.93 -17.55
C ALA A 998 11.28 -18.63 -16.80
N PHE A 999 12.15 -19.34 -17.54
CA PHE A 999 13.34 -19.96 -16.94
C PHE A 999 14.35 -18.93 -16.45
N ILE A 1000 14.60 -17.87 -17.23
CA ILE A 1000 15.55 -16.79 -16.88
C ILE A 1000 15.05 -16.01 -15.66
N ASN A 1001 13.77 -15.65 -15.64
CA ASN A 1001 13.15 -14.87 -14.55
C ASN A 1001 13.07 -15.63 -13.23
N GLY A 1002 13.16 -16.97 -13.26
CA GLY A 1002 13.20 -17.81 -12.07
C GLY A 1002 14.58 -17.93 -11.41
N LEU A 1003 15.64 -17.37 -12.03
CA LEU A 1003 16.98 -17.35 -11.45
C LEU A 1003 17.13 -16.16 -10.49
N PRO A 1004 17.66 -16.33 -9.27
CA PRO A 1004 17.85 -15.23 -8.33
C PRO A 1004 18.87 -14.19 -8.85
N GLU A 1005 18.67 -12.91 -8.52
CA GLU A 1005 19.66 -11.86 -8.76
C GLU A 1005 20.96 -12.12 -7.98
N LYS A 1006 22.10 -11.89 -8.62
CA LYS A 1006 23.41 -12.40 -8.17
C LYS A 1006 24.02 -11.62 -7.00
N PRO A 1007 24.63 -12.33 -6.02
CA PRO A 1007 25.75 -11.81 -5.23
C PRO A 1007 27.07 -11.89 -6.05
N SER A 1008 27.93 -10.88 -5.87
CA SER A 1008 29.12 -10.57 -6.69
C SER A 1008 30.37 -11.46 -6.46
N SER A 1009 30.28 -12.56 -5.72
CA SER A 1009 31.45 -13.21 -5.12
C SER A 1009 31.83 -14.62 -5.61
N PHE A 1010 31.10 -15.23 -6.55
CA PHE A 1010 31.41 -16.57 -7.05
C PHE A 1010 31.87 -16.55 -8.52
N GLY A 1011 33.16 -16.30 -8.75
CA GLY A 1011 33.80 -16.47 -10.05
C GLY A 1011 35.26 -16.92 -9.90
N CYS A 1012 35.72 -17.85 -10.75
CA CYS A 1012 37.15 -18.12 -10.87
C CYS A 1012 37.84 -16.83 -11.38
N PRO A 1013 38.96 -16.38 -10.79
CA PRO A 1013 39.62 -15.16 -11.23
C PRO A 1013 40.11 -15.31 -12.68
N GLY A 1014 39.53 -14.53 -13.61
CA GLY A 1014 40.07 -14.38 -14.97
C GLY A 1014 39.33 -15.05 -16.13
N GLN A 1015 38.21 -15.75 -15.90
CA GLN A 1015 37.31 -16.17 -17.00
C GLN A 1015 36.10 -15.21 -17.07
N LYS A 1016 35.84 -14.70 -18.28
CA LYS A 1016 34.72 -13.79 -18.59
C LYS A 1016 33.43 -14.53 -18.83
#